data_AF-I7JNL4-F1
#
_entry.id   AF-I7JNL4-F1
#
_cell.length_a   1.000
_cell.length_b   1.000
_cell.length_c   1.000
_cell.angle_alpha   90.00
_cell.angle_beta   90.00
_cell.angle_gamma   90.00
#
_symmetry.space_group_name_H-M   'P 1'
#
loop_
_entity.id
_entity.type
_entity.pdbx_description
1 polymer ?
#
loop_
_entity_poly.entity_id
_entity_poly.type
_entity_poly.pdbx_seq_one_letter_code
_entity_poly.pdbx_strand_id
1 'polypeptide(L)'
;MKITKPTSISLQVRPYRWRGESRIGLSILVMVDASSLTPVLETESKLWDTAKAEMDCGGAIEYGIPKVNPEFLVSGKAFSAFSPSNNELDVTVKVNDKTKQLRVFGDRLIQDGKISKAEAFEEMSLNWSNSYGGEGYSNNPLGKGWISESQSNEPKYMPNVEHPHDLIIDLKKEYKTYNFGPQNMTWPIRFEKIGNFSEEWKKLDFPGFFPDMDPTIFNAAQSDQIWDDLDFLPNNCQFAVTNMNSEKQIWRGVTPAWNGKCYVVLQKDKNSNEELLQATLRLKTLWLLPNLEKYLLIFQESIPCWYEDGSEIKHILAALEWSYSPKPEEHYLYFISLREDHYSSALTAYKDEDLLPENVDYKGLTPEPNSLGEMSEKLIKYQEYIKRISREHLKEMGLNADYYLPQEVGPQPRANLKYLPEKQKWQDDRADQLRLHFEKVKEARKKFLLTNGSDKELNELTGSDKFYETVKRDFDNLDSNKDLSHTKFSKYQGLVKNLNTNVDPRLERLEKKALSMSSHYDLEGFKLTDNAIKCSRDSLINRVDSKLDTTGLYLSNIDLSNLVFKNLDFSLTIFRNVNLSNSTFENCVFNDSAFSFANFDNTSFVSCEFKSPNFSQTHLTNATFHKSSFEKFVTLNNEIENSNFVSCKFKDCMWQDTNLKDSKFFECTFEAFMVLESQLINCDFTNSELVRGSLSACKVLNCKFCESYITRFALTNIELSYSDFSKSRIKALSVISEAPLKNINFSESFIENSSLRKLNFIECTFNSASIINSELSFSSFENCNAKEIQIPDSVLRVCTFDMVDFSNSNFIGGTFTRSSFSQVNFTHVNFFRCEMGMTVINDYCIEHENYMTQIQLEPSEREI
;
A
#
# COMPACT_ATOMS: atom_id res chain seq x y z
N MET A 1 -4.80 9.24 -11.60
CA MET A 1 -3.80 8.47 -12.35
C MET A 1 -3.54 7.09 -11.74
N LYS A 2 -4.06 6.04 -12.40
CA LYS A 2 -3.60 4.63 -12.25
C LYS A 2 -2.44 4.39 -13.23
N ILE A 3 -1.46 3.56 -12.85
CA ILE A 3 -0.35 3.15 -13.74
C ILE A 3 -0.33 1.63 -13.83
N THR A 4 -0.17 1.11 -15.05
CA THR A 4 -0.10 -0.31 -15.39
C THR A 4 1.16 -0.53 -16.22
N LYS A 5 2.12 -1.30 -15.69
CA LYS A 5 3.38 -1.59 -16.38
C LYS A 5 3.99 -2.90 -15.87
N PRO A 6 4.79 -3.60 -16.68
CA PRO A 6 5.68 -4.67 -16.22
C PRO A 6 6.63 -4.21 -15.11
N THR A 7 7.05 -5.15 -14.25
CA THR A 7 8.06 -4.90 -13.20
C THR A 7 9.46 -4.61 -13.74
N SER A 8 9.74 -4.97 -14.99
CA SER A 8 11.00 -4.68 -15.69
C SER A 8 11.03 -3.31 -16.37
N ILE A 9 9.90 -2.61 -16.43
CA ILE A 9 9.78 -1.28 -17.03
C ILE A 9 9.71 -0.22 -15.94
N SER A 10 10.60 0.76 -16.01
CA SER A 10 10.44 2.03 -15.28
C SER A 10 9.76 3.04 -16.20
N LEU A 11 8.65 3.63 -15.75
CA LEU A 11 7.87 4.61 -16.51
C LEU A 11 7.94 5.97 -15.82
N GLN A 12 8.42 6.98 -16.55
CA GLN A 12 8.30 8.37 -16.15
C GLN A 12 7.20 9.04 -16.96
N VAL A 13 6.29 9.72 -16.25
CA VAL A 13 5.19 10.50 -16.82
C VAL A 13 5.38 11.94 -16.36
N ARG A 14 5.57 12.86 -17.30
CA ARG A 14 5.77 14.27 -16.99
C ARG A 14 4.89 15.15 -17.86
N PRO A 15 3.77 15.66 -17.31
CA PRO A 15 3.07 16.79 -17.89
C PRO A 15 4.00 18.01 -17.94
N TYR A 16 3.99 18.73 -19.06
CA TYR A 16 4.72 19.97 -19.24
C TYR A 16 4.00 20.88 -20.23
N ARG A 17 4.26 22.18 -20.11
CA ARG A 17 3.76 23.19 -21.04
C ARG A 17 4.93 23.84 -21.78
N TRP A 18 4.78 24.05 -23.08
CA TRP A 18 5.75 24.81 -23.87
C TRP A 18 5.06 25.51 -25.04
N ARG A 19 5.30 26.82 -25.19
CA ARG A 19 4.72 27.65 -26.28
C ARG A 19 3.20 27.58 -26.37
N GLY A 20 2.51 27.67 -25.23
CA GLY A 20 1.05 27.61 -25.16
C GLY A 20 0.44 26.21 -25.26
N GLU A 21 1.24 25.16 -25.48
CA GLU A 21 0.75 23.79 -25.61
C GLU A 21 1.08 22.95 -24.36
N SER A 22 0.07 22.27 -23.81
CA SER A 22 0.23 21.27 -22.76
C SER A 22 0.46 19.89 -23.38
N ARG A 23 1.46 19.17 -22.86
CA ARG A 23 1.89 17.86 -23.35
C ARG A 23 2.20 16.92 -22.20
N ILE A 24 2.09 15.61 -22.44
CA ILE A 24 2.56 14.57 -21.53
C ILE A 24 3.81 13.96 -22.16
N GLY A 25 4.96 14.18 -21.52
CA GLY A 25 6.19 13.47 -21.80
C GLY A 25 6.15 12.08 -21.18
N LEU A 26 6.44 11.07 -21.99
CA LEU A 26 6.46 9.66 -21.60
C LEU A 26 7.86 9.11 -21.83
N SER A 27 8.44 8.47 -20.81
CA SER A 27 9.73 7.79 -20.94
C SER A 27 9.67 6.39 -20.34
N ILE A 28 10.00 5.39 -21.17
CA ILE A 28 10.16 3.98 -20.76
C ILE A 28 11.65 3.69 -20.65
N LEU A 29 12.08 3.29 -19.47
CA LEU A 29 13.45 2.91 -19.15
C LEU A 29 13.51 1.40 -18.90
N VAL A 30 14.39 0.71 -19.62
CA VAL A 30 14.62 -0.73 -19.46
C VAL A 30 16.11 -1.06 -19.40
N MET A 31 16.51 -1.78 -18.36
CA MET A 31 17.88 -2.24 -18.16
C MET A 31 18.01 -3.66 -18.71
N VAL A 32 18.97 -3.87 -19.59
CA VAL A 32 19.25 -5.15 -20.21
C VAL A 32 20.55 -5.70 -19.67
N ASP A 33 20.49 -6.91 -19.12
CA ASP A 33 21.64 -7.75 -18.79
C ASP A 33 22.04 -8.52 -20.05
N ALA A 34 23.23 -8.24 -20.55
CA ALA A 34 23.79 -8.84 -21.76
C ALA A 34 25.02 -9.71 -21.47
N SER A 35 25.16 -10.18 -20.23
CA SER A 35 26.19 -11.15 -19.83
C SER A 35 25.95 -12.54 -20.43
N SER A 36 24.70 -12.88 -20.73
CA SER A 36 24.29 -14.11 -21.44
C SER A 36 24.10 -13.89 -22.94
N LEU A 37 24.06 -14.99 -23.73
CA LEU A 37 23.78 -14.91 -25.17
C LEU A 37 22.40 -14.30 -25.49
N THR A 38 21.40 -14.54 -24.64
CA THR A 38 20.08 -13.91 -24.74
C THR A 38 20.02 -12.70 -23.80
N PRO A 39 19.56 -11.54 -24.27
CA PRO A 39 19.38 -10.37 -23.41
C PRO A 39 18.27 -10.60 -22.40
N VAL A 40 18.55 -10.34 -21.13
CA VAL A 40 17.58 -10.50 -20.04
C VAL A 40 17.20 -9.13 -19.49
N LEU A 41 15.91 -8.83 -19.41
CA LEU A 41 15.42 -7.62 -18.76
C LEU A 41 15.57 -7.71 -17.24
N GLU A 42 16.19 -6.71 -16.64
CA GLU A 42 16.29 -6.55 -15.19
C GLU A 42 15.01 -5.98 -14.57
N THR A 43 14.83 -6.15 -13.27
CA THR A 43 13.74 -5.47 -12.53
C THR A 43 13.97 -3.95 -12.49
N GLU A 44 12.89 -3.18 -12.37
CA GLU A 44 12.94 -1.74 -12.10
C GLU A 44 13.75 -1.43 -10.83
N SER A 45 13.59 -2.21 -9.75
CA SER A 45 14.38 -2.03 -8.52
C SER A 45 15.88 -2.15 -8.82
N LYS A 46 16.28 -3.19 -9.57
CA LYS A 46 17.69 -3.41 -9.89
C LYS A 46 18.23 -2.34 -10.82
N LEU A 47 17.43 -1.83 -11.77
CA LEU A 47 17.78 -0.69 -12.61
C LEU A 47 18.18 0.51 -11.74
N TRP A 48 17.34 0.90 -10.77
CA TRP A 48 17.61 2.05 -9.91
C TRP A 48 18.79 1.82 -8.95
N ASP A 49 18.95 0.61 -8.42
CA ASP A 49 20.12 0.24 -7.60
C ASP A 49 21.42 0.35 -8.40
N THR A 50 21.43 -0.18 -9.63
CA THR A 50 22.58 -0.08 -10.53
C THR A 50 22.84 1.37 -10.93
N ALA A 51 21.81 2.16 -11.23
CA ALA A 51 21.99 3.56 -11.58
C ALA A 51 22.63 4.36 -10.44
N LYS A 52 22.18 4.16 -9.20
CA LYS A 52 22.75 4.82 -8.03
C LYS A 52 24.21 4.43 -7.77
N ALA A 53 24.55 3.17 -7.98
CA ALA A 53 25.87 2.64 -7.67
C ALA A 53 26.91 2.91 -8.76
N GLU A 54 26.51 2.89 -10.03
CA GLU A 54 27.44 2.71 -11.16
C GLU A 54 27.29 3.79 -12.25
N MET A 55 26.16 4.51 -12.32
CA MET A 55 25.93 5.52 -13.36
C MET A 55 26.28 6.92 -12.84
N ASP A 56 27.05 7.67 -13.62
CA ASP A 56 27.44 9.06 -13.29
C ASP A 56 26.32 10.05 -13.64
N CYS A 57 25.11 9.81 -13.13
CA CYS A 57 23.89 10.51 -13.54
C CYS A 57 23.55 11.73 -12.68
N GLY A 58 24.37 12.08 -11.68
CA GLY A 58 24.16 13.27 -10.84
C GLY A 58 22.80 13.34 -10.14
N GLY A 59 22.15 12.19 -9.90
CA GLY A 59 20.83 12.10 -9.26
C GLY A 59 19.63 12.00 -10.21
N ALA A 60 19.79 12.16 -11.53
CA ALA A 60 18.70 12.01 -12.50
C ALA A 60 19.17 11.29 -13.78
N ILE A 61 18.52 10.17 -14.13
CA ILE A 61 18.81 9.43 -15.38
C ILE A 61 18.20 10.15 -16.59
N GLU A 62 16.98 10.67 -16.42
CA GLU A 62 16.16 11.32 -17.45
C GLU A 62 15.14 12.24 -16.76
N TYR A 63 14.66 13.25 -17.49
CA TYR A 63 13.73 14.29 -17.02
C TYR A 63 12.28 14.05 -17.47
N GLY A 64 11.97 12.96 -18.16
CA GLY A 64 10.63 12.67 -18.69
C GLY A 64 10.22 13.55 -19.88
N ILE A 65 11.16 14.32 -20.45
CA ILE A 65 10.93 15.16 -21.63
C ILE A 65 11.66 14.52 -22.82
N PRO A 66 11.01 14.30 -23.97
CA PRO A 66 11.66 13.66 -25.11
C PRO A 66 12.86 14.48 -25.61
N LYS A 67 14.00 13.81 -25.76
CA LYS A 67 15.16 14.41 -26.41
C LYS A 67 14.90 14.68 -27.89
N VAL A 68 15.47 15.76 -28.41
CA VAL A 68 15.40 16.10 -29.84
C VAL A 68 16.12 15.02 -30.64
N ASN A 69 17.41 14.82 -30.33
CA ASN A 69 18.29 13.92 -31.04
C ASN A 69 18.63 12.69 -30.20
N PRO A 70 18.84 11.52 -30.82
CA PRO A 70 19.32 10.36 -30.10
C PRO A 70 20.78 10.52 -29.69
N GLU A 71 21.15 9.87 -28.60
CA GLU A 71 22.50 9.92 -28.05
C GLU A 71 22.94 8.58 -27.45
N PHE A 72 24.24 8.42 -27.24
CA PHE A 72 24.76 7.35 -26.39
C PHE A 72 25.59 7.90 -25.22
N LEU A 73 25.54 7.19 -24.10
CA LEU A 73 26.31 7.50 -22.88
C LEU A 73 27.05 6.25 -22.42
N VAL A 74 28.14 6.42 -21.67
CA VAL A 74 28.85 5.30 -21.05
C VAL A 74 29.21 5.66 -19.62
N SER A 75 28.96 4.72 -18.70
CA SER A 75 29.48 4.78 -17.33
C SER A 75 30.22 3.49 -17.02
N GLY A 76 31.34 3.60 -16.30
CA GLY A 76 32.17 2.46 -15.96
C GLY A 76 33.62 2.85 -15.70
N LYS A 77 34.50 1.84 -15.79
CA LYS A 77 35.92 1.96 -15.49
C LYS A 77 36.75 1.49 -16.66
N ALA A 78 37.96 2.03 -16.80
CA ALA A 78 39.00 1.46 -17.65
C ALA A 78 39.75 0.36 -16.90
N PHE A 79 40.15 -0.71 -17.59
CA PHE A 79 40.91 -1.82 -17.03
C PHE A 79 42.22 -2.03 -17.80
N SER A 80 43.34 -2.09 -17.08
CA SER A 80 44.68 -2.24 -17.69
C SER A 80 45.06 -3.69 -17.99
N ALA A 81 44.23 -4.66 -17.61
CA ALA A 81 44.51 -6.10 -17.72
C ALA A 81 44.92 -6.58 -19.13
N PHE A 82 44.48 -5.89 -20.18
CA PHE A 82 44.75 -6.23 -21.58
C PHE A 82 45.68 -5.23 -22.28
N SER A 83 46.23 -4.26 -21.55
CA SER A 83 47.15 -3.26 -22.08
C SER A 83 48.61 -3.71 -21.89
N PRO A 84 49.50 -3.47 -22.87
CA PRO A 84 50.94 -3.69 -22.69
C PRO A 84 51.58 -2.71 -21.69
N SER A 85 50.88 -1.61 -21.34
CA SER A 85 51.27 -0.63 -20.33
C SER A 85 50.18 -0.56 -19.26
N ASN A 86 50.56 -0.70 -17.99
CA ASN A 86 49.64 -0.54 -16.86
C ASN A 86 49.54 0.90 -16.34
N ASN A 87 50.24 1.86 -16.96
CA ASN A 87 50.24 3.26 -16.54
C ASN A 87 49.37 4.15 -17.44
N GLU A 88 49.13 3.72 -18.69
CA GLU A 88 48.25 4.40 -19.63
C GLU A 88 47.63 3.43 -20.63
N LEU A 89 46.41 3.72 -21.08
CA LEU A 89 45.72 2.98 -22.14
C LEU A 89 44.64 3.82 -22.81
N ASP A 90 44.25 3.45 -24.03
CA ASP A 90 43.10 4.06 -24.70
C ASP A 90 41.84 3.22 -24.47
N VAL A 91 40.74 3.90 -24.14
CA VAL A 91 39.39 3.34 -24.15
C VAL A 91 38.66 3.86 -25.37
N THR A 92 38.00 2.96 -26.10
CA THR A 92 37.29 3.30 -27.33
C THR A 92 35.88 2.75 -27.29
N VAL A 93 34.89 3.60 -27.56
CA VAL A 93 33.48 3.24 -27.68
C VAL A 93 33.04 3.57 -29.10
N LYS A 94 32.52 2.57 -29.80
CA LYS A 94 31.88 2.72 -31.11
C LYS A 94 30.43 2.31 -31.00
N VAL A 95 29.52 3.17 -31.45
CA VAL A 95 28.08 2.88 -31.59
C VAL A 95 27.69 3.25 -33.01
N ASN A 96 27.32 2.25 -33.81
CA ASN A 96 27.11 2.37 -35.26
C ASN A 96 28.27 3.10 -35.97
N ASP A 97 28.03 4.31 -36.46
CA ASP A 97 28.95 5.17 -37.19
C ASP A 97 29.75 6.13 -36.28
N LYS A 98 29.31 6.40 -35.05
CA LYS A 98 30.04 7.26 -34.10
C LYS A 98 31.08 6.48 -33.32
N THR A 99 32.25 7.10 -33.16
CA THR A 99 33.38 6.55 -32.38
C THR A 99 33.94 7.65 -31.49
N LYS A 100 34.10 7.34 -30.20
CA LYS A 100 34.76 8.22 -29.23
C LYS A 100 35.86 7.47 -28.52
N GLN A 101 37.01 8.13 -28.38
CA GLN A 101 38.20 7.58 -27.76
C GLN A 101 38.71 8.52 -26.68
N LEU A 102 39.05 7.97 -25.52
CA LEU A 102 39.68 8.70 -24.42
C LEU A 102 40.99 7.99 -24.05
N ARG A 103 42.01 8.76 -23.69
CA ARG A 103 43.25 8.25 -23.10
C ARG A 103 43.12 8.30 -21.59
N VAL A 104 43.41 7.17 -20.95
CA VAL A 104 43.31 6.98 -19.51
C VAL A 104 44.69 6.78 -18.93
N PHE A 105 45.04 7.59 -17.93
CA PHE A 105 46.28 7.53 -17.19
C PHE A 105 46.04 7.07 -15.75
N GLY A 106 47.02 6.40 -15.15
CA GLY A 106 47.10 6.30 -13.70
C GLY A 106 47.33 7.66 -13.06
N ASP A 107 47.39 7.71 -11.73
CA ASP A 107 47.51 8.97 -11.02
C ASP A 107 48.79 9.72 -11.40
N ARG A 108 48.63 11.04 -11.56
CA ARG A 108 49.67 11.99 -11.95
C ARG A 108 49.55 13.22 -11.07
N LEU A 109 50.69 13.77 -10.66
CA LEU A 109 50.80 14.96 -9.82
C LEU A 109 51.56 16.06 -10.54
N ILE A 110 51.24 17.31 -10.22
CA ILE A 110 52.07 18.45 -10.55
C ILE A 110 53.14 18.60 -9.46
N GLN A 111 54.41 18.43 -9.84
CA GLN A 111 55.57 18.62 -8.97
C GLN A 111 56.59 19.50 -9.70
N ASP A 112 57.05 20.57 -9.04
CA ASP A 112 58.02 21.53 -9.59
C ASP A 112 57.64 22.09 -10.99
N GLY A 113 56.34 22.33 -11.22
CA GLY A 113 55.83 22.84 -12.50
C GLY A 113 55.86 21.83 -13.65
N LYS A 114 56.02 20.54 -13.36
CA LYS A 114 55.98 19.44 -14.34
C LYS A 114 54.98 18.36 -13.92
N ILE A 115 54.42 17.67 -14.90
CA ILE A 115 53.54 16.53 -14.69
C ILE A 115 54.40 15.30 -14.41
N SER A 116 54.11 14.59 -13.32
CA SER A 116 54.79 13.33 -12.98
C SER A 116 54.50 12.24 -14.03
N LYS A 117 55.31 11.17 -14.01
CA LYS A 117 54.92 9.95 -14.74
C LYS A 117 53.63 9.39 -14.14
N ALA A 118 52.78 8.82 -14.98
CA ALA A 118 51.58 8.13 -14.53
C ALA A 118 51.96 6.89 -13.70
N GLU A 119 51.30 6.72 -12.57
CA GLU A 119 51.39 5.50 -11.77
C GLU A 119 50.69 4.33 -12.47
N ALA A 120 51.00 3.11 -12.05
CA ALA A 120 50.30 1.93 -12.53
C ALA A 120 48.90 1.86 -11.91
N PHE A 121 47.89 1.43 -12.67
CA PHE A 121 46.53 1.19 -12.16
C PHE A 121 45.99 -0.14 -12.67
N GLU A 122 45.14 -0.81 -11.89
CA GLU A 122 44.38 -1.98 -12.34
C GLU A 122 43.04 -1.57 -12.96
N GLU A 123 42.32 -0.69 -12.27
CA GLU A 123 41.09 -0.05 -12.74
C GLU A 123 41.12 1.46 -12.51
N MET A 124 40.48 2.23 -13.40
CA MET A 124 40.36 3.68 -13.29
C MET A 124 38.94 4.13 -13.66
N SER A 125 38.25 4.80 -12.73
CA SER A 125 36.88 5.28 -12.96
C SER A 125 36.83 6.38 -14.01
N LEU A 126 35.89 6.31 -14.95
CA LEU A 126 35.75 7.28 -16.05
C LEU A 126 34.70 8.36 -15.77
N ASN A 127 34.49 8.71 -14.50
CA ASN A 127 33.55 9.75 -14.09
C ASN A 127 34.10 11.17 -14.33
N TRP A 128 33.25 12.18 -14.17
CA TRP A 128 33.64 13.59 -14.37
C TRP A 128 34.75 14.07 -13.43
N SER A 129 34.87 13.50 -12.23
CA SER A 129 35.93 13.87 -11.26
C SER A 129 37.33 13.50 -11.73
N ASN A 130 37.44 12.54 -12.64
CA ASN A 130 38.71 12.13 -13.25
C ASN A 130 39.01 12.81 -14.58
N SER A 131 38.16 13.73 -15.03
CA SER A 131 38.33 14.48 -16.28
C SER A 131 38.85 15.89 -16.02
N TYR A 132 39.35 16.57 -17.06
CA TYR A 132 39.83 17.95 -16.93
C TYR A 132 38.72 18.87 -16.37
N GLY A 133 39.06 19.67 -15.37
CA GLY A 133 38.15 20.56 -14.66
C GLY A 133 38.70 20.97 -13.29
N GLY A 134 37.81 21.42 -12.40
CA GLY A 134 38.16 21.78 -11.03
C GLY A 134 37.38 22.99 -10.51
N GLU A 135 37.59 23.34 -9.25
CA GLU A 135 36.95 24.48 -8.58
C GLU A 135 37.28 25.78 -9.33
N GLY A 136 36.31 26.28 -10.12
CA GLY A 136 36.44 27.45 -10.99
C GLY A 136 36.27 27.17 -12.49
N TYR A 137 36.33 25.91 -12.93
CA TYR A 137 36.01 25.51 -14.32
C TYR A 137 34.52 25.20 -14.46
N SER A 138 33.78 26.09 -15.10
CA SER A 138 32.31 26.10 -15.10
C SER A 138 31.66 24.88 -15.75
N ASN A 139 32.30 24.27 -16.75
CA ASN A 139 31.78 23.12 -17.51
C ASN A 139 32.23 21.75 -16.97
N ASN A 140 32.93 21.71 -15.83
CA ASN A 140 33.23 20.51 -15.03
C ASN A 140 33.85 20.91 -13.67
N PRO A 141 33.06 21.44 -12.73
CA PRO A 141 33.58 21.88 -11.43
C PRO A 141 34.07 20.72 -10.55
N LEU A 142 33.66 19.47 -10.86
CA LEU A 142 34.02 18.26 -10.12
C LEU A 142 35.38 17.69 -10.55
N GLY A 143 35.88 18.08 -11.72
CA GLY A 143 37.10 17.55 -12.32
C GLY A 143 38.38 17.97 -11.61
N LYS A 144 39.52 17.68 -12.26
CA LYS A 144 40.85 18.05 -11.78
C LYS A 144 41.76 18.50 -12.91
N GLY A 145 42.81 19.25 -12.58
CA GLY A 145 43.81 19.77 -13.53
C GLY A 145 43.62 21.22 -13.99
N TRP A 146 42.50 21.88 -13.68
CA TRP A 146 42.36 23.32 -13.91
C TRP A 146 43.07 24.12 -12.82
N ILE A 147 43.82 25.15 -13.21
CA ILE A 147 44.66 25.95 -12.32
C ILE A 147 44.33 27.43 -12.56
N SER A 148 43.81 28.12 -11.54
CA SER A 148 43.66 29.57 -11.58
C SER A 148 45.00 30.27 -11.33
N GLU A 149 45.17 31.49 -11.84
CA GLU A 149 46.39 32.31 -11.67
C GLU A 149 46.75 32.65 -10.21
N SER A 150 45.93 32.24 -9.21
CA SER A 150 46.02 32.71 -7.82
C SER A 150 46.12 31.62 -6.74
N GLN A 151 46.49 30.36 -7.05
CA GLN A 151 46.55 29.29 -6.04
C GLN A 151 47.93 28.66 -5.79
N SER A 152 48.09 28.18 -4.54
CA SER A 152 49.29 27.80 -3.81
C SER A 152 50.14 26.66 -4.39
N ASN A 153 51.37 26.55 -3.89
CA ASN A 153 52.42 25.56 -4.20
C ASN A 153 52.10 24.10 -3.77
N GLU A 154 50.82 23.74 -3.58
CA GLU A 154 50.43 22.39 -3.16
C GLU A 154 50.40 21.41 -4.34
N PRO A 155 50.78 20.12 -4.12
CA PRO A 155 50.71 19.11 -5.16
C PRO A 155 49.25 18.85 -5.56
N LYS A 156 48.92 19.14 -6.82
CA LYS A 156 47.60 18.93 -7.41
C LYS A 156 47.60 17.69 -8.30
N TYR A 157 46.51 16.91 -8.24
CA TYR A 157 46.29 15.79 -9.14
C TYR A 157 45.91 16.27 -10.54
N MET A 158 46.48 15.62 -11.55
CA MET A 158 46.09 15.77 -12.95
C MET A 158 44.91 14.86 -13.28
N PRO A 159 44.10 15.20 -14.30
CA PRO A 159 43.00 14.33 -14.74
C PRO A 159 43.55 12.98 -15.20
N ASN A 160 42.79 11.92 -14.97
CA ASN A 160 43.12 10.61 -15.51
C ASN A 160 42.57 10.43 -16.92
N VAL A 161 41.53 11.18 -17.29
CA VAL A 161 40.83 11.07 -18.57
C VAL A 161 41.12 12.30 -19.43
N GLU A 162 41.74 12.06 -20.59
CA GLU A 162 42.06 13.08 -21.59
C GLU A 162 41.67 12.61 -23.00
N HIS A 163 41.65 13.51 -23.97
CA HIS A 163 41.50 13.13 -25.38
C HIS A 163 42.86 12.77 -26.00
N PRO A 164 43.02 11.65 -26.74
CA PRO A 164 44.32 11.21 -27.26
C PRO A 164 45.05 12.23 -28.15
N HIS A 165 44.30 13.17 -28.75
CA HIS A 165 44.82 14.22 -29.63
C HIS A 165 44.86 15.62 -28.99
N ASP A 166 44.41 15.77 -27.75
CA ASP A 166 44.45 17.05 -26.99
C ASP A 166 44.95 16.78 -25.56
N LEU A 167 46.15 16.19 -25.49
CA LEU A 167 46.79 15.85 -24.21
C LEU A 167 47.29 17.11 -23.50
N ILE A 168 47.25 17.08 -22.17
CA ILE A 168 47.73 18.17 -21.34
C ILE A 168 49.25 18.17 -21.33
N ILE A 169 49.83 19.13 -22.06
CA ILE A 169 51.27 19.34 -22.19
C ILE A 169 51.71 20.71 -21.65
N ASP A 170 50.79 21.68 -21.59
CA ASP A 170 51.03 23.02 -21.08
C ASP A 170 50.04 23.35 -19.95
N LEU A 171 50.53 23.40 -18.71
CA LEU A 171 49.71 23.66 -17.52
C LEU A 171 49.06 25.06 -17.50
N LYS A 172 49.50 25.99 -18.37
CA LYS A 172 48.92 27.33 -18.48
C LYS A 172 47.80 27.43 -19.52
N LYS A 173 47.71 26.46 -20.43
CA LYS A 173 46.65 26.41 -21.43
C LYS A 173 45.38 25.83 -20.80
N GLU A 174 44.25 26.44 -21.08
CA GLU A 174 42.95 25.84 -20.75
C GLU A 174 42.58 24.77 -21.80
N TYR A 175 42.15 23.60 -21.33
CA TYR A 175 41.78 22.47 -22.18
C TYR A 175 40.28 22.22 -22.19
N LYS A 176 39.79 21.56 -23.24
CA LYS A 176 38.41 21.08 -23.29
C LYS A 176 38.28 19.85 -22.40
N THR A 177 37.17 19.75 -21.65
CA THR A 177 36.84 18.55 -20.90
C THR A 177 36.22 17.47 -21.80
N TYR A 178 36.64 16.22 -21.61
CA TYR A 178 36.18 15.07 -22.38
C TYR A 178 35.76 13.94 -21.44
N ASN A 179 34.56 13.40 -21.64
CA ASN A 179 34.03 12.27 -20.87
C ASN A 179 33.02 11.48 -21.72
N PHE A 180 32.63 10.28 -21.29
CA PHE A 180 31.54 9.51 -21.92
C PHE A 180 30.18 9.69 -21.24
N GLY A 181 30.17 10.13 -19.98
CA GLY A 181 29.00 10.30 -19.15
C GLY A 181 28.20 11.58 -19.46
N PRO A 182 27.05 11.75 -18.80
CA PRO A 182 26.14 12.88 -19.05
C PRO A 182 26.69 14.19 -18.47
N GLN A 183 26.65 15.27 -19.24
CA GLN A 183 26.94 16.61 -18.75
C GLN A 183 25.81 17.09 -17.83
N ASN A 184 26.14 17.69 -16.69
CA ASN A 184 25.11 18.18 -15.76
C ASN A 184 24.27 19.29 -16.41
N MET A 185 22.96 19.28 -16.19
CA MET A 185 22.04 20.29 -16.72
C MET A 185 22.34 21.71 -16.20
N THR A 186 22.97 21.84 -15.02
CA THR A 186 23.35 23.14 -14.44
C THR A 186 24.67 23.69 -14.99
N TRP A 187 25.40 22.94 -15.81
CA TRP A 187 26.64 23.44 -16.42
C TRP A 187 26.31 24.38 -17.59
N PRO A 188 27.08 25.46 -17.82
CA PRO A 188 26.76 26.47 -18.84
C PRO A 188 26.44 25.89 -20.22
N ILE A 189 27.19 24.88 -20.66
CA ILE A 189 26.98 24.19 -21.95
C ILE A 189 25.54 23.66 -22.17
N ARG A 190 24.82 23.33 -21.09
CA ARG A 190 23.40 22.95 -21.11
C ARG A 190 22.52 24.08 -20.59
N PHE A 191 22.90 24.73 -19.50
CA PHE A 191 22.07 25.72 -18.83
C PHE A 191 21.80 26.96 -19.68
N GLU A 192 22.74 27.37 -20.55
CA GLU A 192 22.55 28.49 -21.49
C GLU A 192 21.40 28.25 -22.48
N LYS A 193 20.97 26.99 -22.65
CA LYS A 193 19.87 26.58 -23.54
C LYS A 193 18.48 26.69 -22.90
N ILE A 194 18.39 27.03 -21.61
CA ILE A 194 17.12 26.98 -20.88
C ILE A 194 16.10 28.02 -21.39
N GLY A 195 16.57 29.10 -22.00
CA GLY A 195 15.78 30.23 -22.46
C GLY A 195 15.81 31.41 -21.49
N ASN A 196 15.06 32.47 -21.80
CA ASN A 196 15.08 33.72 -21.04
C ASN A 196 13.72 34.03 -20.41
N PHE A 197 13.75 34.57 -19.20
CA PHE A 197 12.56 35.10 -18.54
C PHE A 197 12.01 36.31 -19.28
N SER A 198 10.68 36.35 -19.45
CA SER A 198 9.95 37.54 -19.89
C SER A 198 8.65 37.71 -19.10
N GLU A 199 8.20 38.96 -18.95
CA GLU A 199 6.90 39.26 -18.32
C GLU A 199 5.71 38.66 -19.10
N GLU A 200 5.87 38.44 -20.40
CA GLU A 200 4.87 37.78 -21.24
C GLU A 200 4.80 36.27 -20.97
N TRP A 201 5.94 35.59 -20.86
CA TRP A 201 5.99 34.18 -20.46
C TRP A 201 5.36 33.97 -19.09
N LYS A 202 5.69 34.84 -18.12
CA LYS A 202 5.13 34.78 -16.77
C LYS A 202 3.59 34.83 -16.78
N LYS A 203 3.02 35.62 -17.68
CA LYS A 203 1.56 35.77 -17.83
C LYS A 203 0.89 34.64 -18.62
N LEU A 204 1.57 34.05 -19.60
CA LEU A 204 0.93 33.18 -20.59
C LEU A 204 1.34 31.70 -20.52
N ASP A 205 2.53 31.42 -20.02
CA ASP A 205 3.15 30.09 -20.13
C ASP A 205 3.73 29.55 -18.82
N PHE A 206 3.94 30.36 -17.77
CA PHE A 206 4.33 29.85 -16.45
C PHE A 206 3.26 28.87 -15.92
N PRO A 207 3.62 27.69 -15.37
CA PRO A 207 4.96 27.22 -15.00
C PRO A 207 5.70 26.39 -16.07
N GLY A 208 5.33 26.53 -17.35
CA GLY A 208 5.94 25.88 -18.50
C GLY A 208 7.32 26.39 -18.89
N PHE A 209 7.94 25.75 -19.88
CA PHE A 209 9.27 26.11 -20.39
C PHE A 209 9.28 27.47 -21.09
N PHE A 210 10.43 28.15 -21.08
CA PHE A 210 10.60 29.40 -21.80
C PHE A 210 10.38 29.19 -23.31
N PRO A 211 9.69 30.10 -24.03
CA PRO A 211 9.36 29.90 -25.44
C PRO A 211 10.60 29.80 -26.35
N ASP A 212 11.70 30.45 -25.95
CA ASP A 212 13.00 30.47 -26.63
C ASP A 212 13.97 29.38 -26.16
N MET A 213 13.55 28.47 -25.26
CA MET A 213 14.34 27.31 -24.85
C MET A 213 14.82 26.51 -26.07
N ASP A 214 16.11 26.17 -26.11
CA ASP A 214 16.64 25.21 -27.06
C ASP A 214 16.40 23.78 -26.50
N PRO A 215 15.53 22.97 -27.14
CA PRO A 215 15.14 21.67 -26.63
C PRO A 215 16.29 20.66 -26.58
N THR A 216 17.43 20.93 -27.23
CA THR A 216 18.66 20.13 -27.07
C THR A 216 19.28 20.28 -25.67
N ILE A 217 18.73 21.12 -24.78
CA ILE A 217 19.06 21.11 -23.35
C ILE A 217 18.86 19.73 -22.73
N PHE A 218 17.91 18.93 -23.21
CA PHE A 218 17.63 17.59 -22.67
C PHE A 218 18.62 16.52 -23.13
N ASN A 219 19.38 16.78 -24.20
CA ASN A 219 20.52 15.94 -24.56
C ASN A 219 21.64 16.13 -23.53
N ALA A 220 22.12 15.01 -22.98
CA ALA A 220 23.11 15.03 -21.91
C ALA A 220 24.52 14.67 -22.42
N ALA A 221 24.63 14.03 -23.59
CA ALA A 221 25.92 13.61 -24.11
C ALA A 221 26.71 14.78 -24.74
N GLN A 222 28.02 14.61 -24.91
CA GLN A 222 28.82 15.54 -25.72
C GLN A 222 28.48 15.36 -27.22
N SER A 223 28.72 16.38 -28.05
CA SER A 223 28.31 16.40 -29.47
C SER A 223 28.81 15.22 -30.32
N ASP A 224 29.95 14.63 -29.97
CA ASP A 224 30.50 13.45 -30.62
C ASP A 224 29.77 12.14 -30.28
N GLN A 225 28.76 12.22 -29.40
CA GLN A 225 27.89 11.13 -28.96
C GLN A 225 26.40 11.35 -29.31
N ILE A 226 26.07 12.44 -30.02
CA ILE A 226 24.70 12.82 -30.43
C ILE A 226 24.59 12.75 -31.96
N TRP A 227 23.51 12.19 -32.50
CA TRP A 227 23.20 12.23 -33.94
C TRP A 227 22.21 13.35 -34.26
N ASP A 228 22.73 14.49 -34.73
CA ASP A 228 21.94 15.68 -34.99
C ASP A 228 20.96 15.53 -36.18
N ASP A 229 21.21 14.53 -37.04
CA ASP A 229 20.45 14.23 -38.26
C ASP A 229 19.40 13.11 -38.09
N LEU A 230 19.31 12.53 -36.88
CA LEU A 230 18.36 11.47 -36.56
C LEU A 230 17.35 11.92 -35.51
N ASP A 231 16.13 11.39 -35.62
CA ASP A 231 15.10 11.54 -34.59
C ASP A 231 15.21 10.48 -33.50
N PHE A 232 15.65 9.26 -33.83
CA PHE A 232 15.78 8.15 -32.88
C PHE A 232 16.90 7.20 -33.33
N LEU A 233 17.44 6.43 -32.38
CA LEU A 233 18.44 5.41 -32.68
C LEU A 233 17.82 4.32 -33.56
N PRO A 234 18.52 3.86 -34.61
CA PRO A 234 18.03 2.77 -35.44
C PRO A 234 17.86 1.49 -34.63
N ASN A 235 16.91 0.64 -35.03
CA ASN A 235 16.81 -0.70 -34.47
C ASN A 235 18.15 -1.45 -34.65
N ASN A 236 18.47 -2.35 -33.72
CA ASN A 236 19.67 -3.17 -33.80
C ASN A 236 20.98 -2.36 -33.86
N CYS A 237 21.11 -1.35 -32.99
CA CYS A 237 22.34 -0.59 -32.85
C CYS A 237 23.48 -1.52 -32.46
N GLN A 238 24.56 -1.48 -33.24
CA GLN A 238 25.78 -2.23 -32.95
C GLN A 238 26.68 -1.38 -32.07
N PHE A 239 27.23 -1.97 -31.02
CA PHE A 239 28.23 -1.30 -30.19
C PHE A 239 29.46 -2.17 -29.97
N ALA A 240 30.59 -1.50 -29.76
CA ALA A 240 31.85 -2.10 -29.35
C ALA A 240 32.55 -1.19 -28.35
N VAL A 241 32.92 -1.73 -27.20
CA VAL A 241 33.63 -1.03 -26.13
C VAL A 241 34.93 -1.75 -25.82
N THR A 242 36.04 -1.02 -25.88
CA THR A 242 37.39 -1.55 -25.67
C THR A 242 37.97 -1.07 -24.34
N ASN A 243 38.61 -1.98 -23.60
CA ASN A 243 39.33 -1.76 -22.33
C ASN A 243 38.48 -1.25 -21.16
N MET A 244 37.18 -1.56 -21.12
CA MET A 244 36.28 -1.16 -20.02
C MET A 244 35.63 -2.33 -19.27
N ASN A 245 36.22 -3.53 -19.38
CA ASN A 245 35.77 -4.73 -18.68
C ASN A 245 37.00 -5.52 -18.19
N SER A 246 36.91 -6.11 -17.00
CA SER A 246 38.01 -6.83 -16.36
C SER A 246 38.35 -8.16 -17.03
N GLU A 247 37.38 -8.79 -17.68
CA GLU A 247 37.51 -10.13 -18.28
C GLU A 247 37.58 -10.10 -19.81
N LYS A 248 37.08 -9.04 -20.44
CA LYS A 248 37.00 -8.91 -21.90
C LYS A 248 37.68 -7.62 -22.36
N GLN A 249 38.71 -7.75 -23.20
CA GLN A 249 39.33 -6.59 -23.84
C GLN A 249 38.33 -5.79 -24.68
N ILE A 250 37.44 -6.48 -25.39
CA ILE A 250 36.40 -5.85 -26.20
C ILE A 250 35.05 -6.48 -25.89
N TRP A 251 34.11 -5.66 -25.40
CA TRP A 251 32.71 -6.02 -25.25
C TRP A 251 31.93 -5.52 -26.46
N ARG A 252 31.21 -6.42 -27.15
CA ARG A 252 30.42 -6.10 -28.35
C ARG A 252 29.01 -6.63 -28.19
N GLY A 253 28.06 -5.92 -28.76
CA GLY A 253 26.66 -6.34 -28.75
C GLY A 253 25.80 -5.60 -29.76
N VAL A 254 24.55 -6.02 -29.80
CA VAL A 254 23.51 -5.42 -30.64
C VAL A 254 22.31 -5.17 -29.75
N THR A 255 21.77 -3.95 -29.77
CA THR A 255 20.54 -3.66 -29.02
C THR A 255 19.34 -4.36 -29.66
N PRO A 256 18.32 -4.75 -28.89
CA PRO A 256 17.11 -5.32 -29.44
C PRO A 256 16.29 -4.28 -30.22
N ALA A 257 15.52 -4.75 -31.21
CA ALA A 257 14.61 -3.93 -32.00
C ALA A 257 13.25 -3.77 -31.29
N TRP A 258 13.23 -3.06 -30.17
CA TRP A 258 12.02 -2.82 -29.39
C TRP A 258 11.44 -1.43 -29.60
N ASN A 259 10.14 -1.27 -29.38
CA ASN A 259 9.48 0.01 -29.16
C ASN A 259 8.76 0.01 -27.82
N GLY A 260 8.72 1.16 -27.17
CA GLY A 260 7.80 1.39 -26.07
C GLY A 260 6.41 1.69 -26.60
N LYS A 261 5.38 1.17 -25.92
CA LYS A 261 3.97 1.52 -26.16
C LYS A 261 3.38 2.09 -24.90
N CYS A 262 2.68 3.20 -25.03
CA CYS A 262 1.87 3.76 -23.96
C CYS A 262 0.46 4.01 -24.44
N TYR A 263 -0.52 3.64 -23.62
CA TYR A 263 -1.93 3.98 -23.80
C TYR A 263 -2.34 4.85 -22.61
N VAL A 264 -2.87 6.03 -22.91
CA VAL A 264 -3.18 7.06 -21.93
C VAL A 264 -4.68 7.35 -22.01
N VAL A 265 -5.39 7.06 -20.93
CA VAL A 265 -6.81 7.38 -20.79
C VAL A 265 -6.93 8.74 -20.11
N LEU A 266 -7.48 9.71 -20.83
CA LEU A 266 -7.77 11.05 -20.36
C LEU A 266 -9.25 11.18 -20.01
N GLN A 267 -9.55 11.88 -18.93
CA GLN A 267 -10.90 12.17 -18.46
C GLN A 267 -10.91 13.52 -17.73
N LYS A 268 -11.73 14.48 -18.18
CA LYS A 268 -11.77 15.84 -17.60
C LYS A 268 -12.36 15.84 -16.20
N ASP A 269 -13.45 15.10 -16.04
CA ASP A 269 -14.19 14.92 -14.80
C ASP A 269 -14.92 13.56 -14.81
N LYS A 270 -15.43 13.11 -13.66
CA LYS A 270 -16.07 11.78 -13.53
C LYS A 270 -17.26 11.54 -14.48
N ASN A 271 -17.89 12.59 -14.99
CA ASN A 271 -19.07 12.51 -15.86
C ASN A 271 -18.72 12.67 -17.35
N SER A 272 -17.49 13.10 -17.65
CA SER A 272 -16.99 13.24 -19.01
C SER A 272 -16.63 11.89 -19.65
N ASN A 273 -16.78 11.81 -20.97
CA ASN A 273 -16.33 10.67 -21.76
C ASN A 273 -14.81 10.51 -21.68
N GLU A 274 -14.36 9.27 -21.63
CA GLU A 274 -12.94 8.93 -21.65
C GLU A 274 -12.38 9.04 -23.08
N GLU A 275 -11.23 9.71 -23.22
CA GLU A 275 -10.47 9.76 -24.46
C GLU A 275 -9.22 8.90 -24.31
N LEU A 276 -8.98 8.02 -25.28
CA LEU A 276 -7.79 7.17 -25.32
C LEU A 276 -6.79 7.74 -26.32
N LEU A 277 -5.57 8.01 -25.83
CA LEU A 277 -4.43 8.38 -26.65
C LEU A 277 -3.39 7.26 -26.67
N GLN A 278 -2.86 6.97 -27.86
CA GLN A 278 -1.77 6.01 -28.04
C GLN A 278 -0.46 6.75 -28.35
N ALA A 279 0.62 6.35 -27.68
CA ALA A 279 1.98 6.81 -27.93
C ALA A 279 2.91 5.64 -28.27
N THR A 280 3.71 5.79 -29.32
CA THR A 280 4.78 4.84 -29.68
C THR A 280 6.12 5.48 -29.36
N LEU A 281 6.75 5.02 -28.28
CA LEU A 281 8.02 5.57 -27.78
C LEU A 281 9.20 4.94 -28.52
N ARG A 282 10.08 5.78 -29.04
CA ARG A 282 11.25 5.36 -29.84
C ARG A 282 12.54 5.55 -29.05
N LEU A 283 13.57 4.76 -29.37
CA LEU A 283 14.83 4.75 -28.63
C LEU A 283 15.58 6.07 -28.81
N LYS A 284 15.70 6.85 -27.74
CA LYS A 284 16.42 8.14 -27.74
C LYS A 284 17.78 8.07 -27.06
N THR A 285 17.98 7.14 -26.12
CA THR A 285 19.27 7.01 -25.44
C THR A 285 19.67 5.57 -25.24
N LEU A 286 20.91 5.26 -25.63
CA LEU A 286 21.62 4.02 -25.28
C LEU A 286 22.70 4.35 -24.24
N TRP A 287 22.58 3.82 -23.03
CA TRP A 287 23.58 4.03 -21.98
C TRP A 287 24.27 2.71 -21.64
N LEU A 288 25.56 2.62 -21.93
CA LEU A 288 26.36 1.41 -21.77
C LEU A 288 27.01 1.35 -20.37
N LEU A 289 27.00 0.17 -19.75
CA LEU A 289 27.73 -0.17 -18.51
C LEU A 289 28.66 -1.36 -18.77
N PRO A 290 29.84 -1.14 -19.40
CA PRO A 290 30.67 -2.21 -19.94
C PRO A 290 31.26 -3.15 -18.88
N ASN A 291 31.57 -2.62 -17.70
CA ASN A 291 32.12 -3.40 -16.57
C ASN A 291 31.10 -4.40 -15.99
N LEU A 292 29.81 -4.19 -16.23
CA LEU A 292 28.73 -5.07 -15.78
C LEU A 292 28.12 -5.90 -16.93
N GLU A 293 28.54 -5.62 -18.16
CA GLU A 293 27.91 -6.14 -19.38
C GLU A 293 26.41 -5.83 -19.46
N LYS A 294 26.04 -4.62 -19.05
CA LYS A 294 24.65 -4.14 -19.06
C LYS A 294 24.50 -2.89 -19.90
N TYR A 295 23.29 -2.64 -20.37
CA TYR A 295 22.95 -1.35 -20.97
C TYR A 295 21.51 -0.95 -20.67
N LEU A 296 21.30 0.35 -20.55
CA LEU A 296 20.00 0.97 -20.34
C LEU A 296 19.51 1.53 -21.68
N LEU A 297 18.26 1.23 -22.02
CA LEU A 297 17.55 1.79 -23.16
C LEU A 297 16.48 2.76 -22.64
N ILE A 298 16.46 3.97 -23.19
CA ILE A 298 15.46 5.00 -22.85
C ILE A 298 14.65 5.31 -24.11
N PHE A 299 13.38 4.92 -24.08
CA PHE A 299 12.40 5.19 -25.13
C PHE A 299 11.55 6.39 -24.73
N GLN A 300 11.32 7.34 -25.62
CA GLN A 300 10.56 8.55 -25.28
C GLN A 300 9.60 8.96 -26.39
N GLU A 301 8.52 9.64 -26.00
CA GLU A 301 7.57 10.33 -26.88
C GLU A 301 6.80 11.39 -26.06
N SER A 302 6.20 12.37 -26.73
CA SER A 302 5.23 13.28 -26.11
C SER A 302 3.90 13.26 -26.86
N ILE A 303 2.81 13.28 -26.09
CA ILE A 303 1.45 13.41 -26.62
C ILE A 303 0.80 14.70 -26.12
N PRO A 304 -0.16 15.28 -26.85
CA PRO A 304 -0.92 16.43 -26.35
C PRO A 304 -1.74 16.08 -25.11
N CYS A 305 -1.97 17.06 -24.24
CA CYS A 305 -2.89 16.95 -23.12
C CYS A 305 -3.65 18.25 -22.92
N TRP A 306 -4.70 18.22 -22.10
CA TRP A 306 -5.56 19.39 -21.87
C TRP A 306 -4.97 20.32 -20.82
N TYR A 307 -4.36 19.75 -19.78
CA TYR A 307 -3.88 20.51 -18.63
C TYR A 307 -2.40 20.28 -18.38
N GLU A 308 -1.68 21.33 -18.00
CA GLU A 308 -0.23 21.32 -17.77
C GLU A 308 0.21 20.46 -16.57
N ASP A 309 -0.70 20.11 -15.68
CA ASP A 309 -0.44 19.27 -14.50
C ASP A 309 -0.81 17.79 -14.69
N GLY A 310 -1.44 17.44 -15.82
CA GLY A 310 -1.89 16.08 -16.12
C GLY A 310 -3.00 15.55 -15.22
N SER A 311 -3.78 16.43 -14.58
CA SER A 311 -4.94 16.06 -13.74
C SER A 311 -5.96 15.15 -14.42
N GLU A 312 -6.11 15.28 -15.73
CA GLU A 312 -7.02 14.52 -16.58
C GLU A 312 -6.58 13.07 -16.78
N ILE A 313 -5.35 12.72 -16.39
CA ILE A 313 -4.81 11.39 -16.61
C ILE A 313 -5.50 10.41 -15.65
N LYS A 314 -6.47 9.67 -16.19
CA LYS A 314 -7.18 8.60 -15.47
C LYS A 314 -6.27 7.39 -15.30
N HIS A 315 -5.71 6.87 -16.40
CA HIS A 315 -4.92 5.62 -16.43
C HIS A 315 -3.84 5.67 -17.51
N ILE A 316 -2.63 5.21 -17.20
CA ILE A 316 -1.57 4.94 -18.18
C ILE A 316 -1.18 3.47 -18.14
N LEU A 317 -1.18 2.83 -19.31
CA LEU A 317 -0.56 1.51 -19.54
C LEU A 317 0.74 1.70 -20.30
N ALA A 318 1.83 1.09 -19.82
CA ALA A 318 3.12 1.03 -20.52
C ALA A 318 3.50 -0.42 -20.83
N ALA A 319 4.03 -0.63 -22.03
CA ALA A 319 4.43 -1.92 -22.55
C ALA A 319 5.66 -1.80 -23.47
N LEU A 320 6.27 -2.94 -23.78
CA LEU A 320 7.37 -3.06 -24.71
C LEU A 320 7.04 -4.15 -25.73
N GLU A 321 7.31 -3.91 -27.01
CA GLU A 321 7.02 -4.86 -28.09
C GLU A 321 8.13 -4.89 -29.14
N TRP A 322 8.16 -5.94 -29.96
CA TRP A 322 9.05 -6.03 -31.10
C TRP A 322 8.64 -5.02 -32.18
N SER A 323 9.58 -4.22 -32.66
CA SER A 323 9.36 -3.23 -33.71
C SER A 323 8.73 -3.79 -34.99
N TYR A 324 8.95 -5.07 -35.27
CA TYR A 324 8.48 -5.75 -36.47
C TYR A 324 7.33 -6.74 -36.19
N SER A 325 6.85 -6.84 -34.95
CA SER A 325 5.73 -7.69 -34.56
C SER A 325 4.89 -6.99 -33.47
N PRO A 326 4.24 -5.86 -33.80
CA PRO A 326 3.42 -5.12 -32.85
C PRO A 326 2.17 -5.92 -32.49
N LYS A 327 1.71 -5.78 -31.24
CA LYS A 327 0.45 -6.39 -30.78
C LYS A 327 -0.74 -5.51 -31.20
N PRO A 328 -1.93 -6.10 -31.44
CA PRO A 328 -3.13 -5.34 -31.79
C PRO A 328 -3.59 -4.44 -30.64
N GLU A 329 -4.29 -3.35 -30.93
CA GLU A 329 -4.74 -2.38 -29.92
C GLU A 329 -5.66 -3.01 -28.86
N GLU A 330 -6.54 -3.93 -29.29
CA GLU A 330 -7.47 -4.64 -28.42
C GLU A 330 -6.76 -5.42 -27.31
N HIS A 331 -5.53 -5.89 -27.57
CA HIS A 331 -4.69 -6.54 -26.57
C HIS A 331 -4.43 -5.62 -25.37
N TYR A 332 -4.04 -4.37 -25.64
CA TYR A 332 -3.71 -3.40 -24.59
C TYR A 332 -4.95 -2.91 -23.85
N LEU A 333 -6.05 -2.69 -24.55
CA LEU A 333 -7.34 -2.30 -23.94
C LEU A 333 -7.88 -3.37 -23.00
N TYR A 334 -7.71 -4.64 -23.37
CA TYR A 334 -8.04 -5.75 -22.50
C TYR A 334 -7.26 -5.67 -21.17
N PHE A 335 -5.96 -5.37 -21.20
CA PHE A 335 -5.17 -5.22 -19.97
C PHE A 335 -5.48 -3.94 -19.18
N ILE A 336 -5.89 -2.85 -19.84
CA ILE A 336 -6.41 -1.66 -19.15
C ILE A 336 -7.65 -2.06 -18.34
N SER A 337 -8.66 -2.63 -18.99
CA SER A 337 -9.92 -3.00 -18.32
C SER A 337 -9.72 -4.03 -17.20
N LEU A 338 -8.89 -5.05 -17.43
CA LEU A 338 -8.58 -6.09 -16.46
C LEU A 338 -7.90 -5.56 -15.18
N ARG A 339 -7.10 -4.49 -15.30
CA ARG A 339 -6.40 -3.88 -14.16
C ARG A 339 -7.17 -2.72 -13.53
N GLU A 340 -8.29 -2.29 -14.11
CA GLU A 340 -9.21 -1.37 -13.45
C GLU A 340 -10.12 -2.07 -12.42
N ASP A 341 -10.41 -3.36 -12.60
CA ASP A 341 -11.22 -4.15 -11.66
C ASP A 341 -10.48 -4.43 -10.35
N HIS A 342 -11.08 -3.99 -9.25
CA HIS A 342 -10.54 -4.13 -7.90
C HIS A 342 -10.40 -5.60 -7.46
N TYR A 343 -11.20 -6.53 -7.99
CA TYR A 343 -11.15 -7.94 -7.62
C TYR A 343 -10.06 -8.71 -8.39
N SER A 344 -9.89 -8.44 -9.69
CA SER A 344 -8.91 -9.15 -10.53
C SER A 344 -7.51 -8.50 -10.58
N SER A 345 -7.39 -7.22 -10.25
CA SER A 345 -6.12 -6.48 -10.38
C SER A 345 -4.98 -7.08 -9.56
N ALA A 346 -5.23 -7.52 -8.32
CA ALA A 346 -4.22 -8.14 -7.46
C ALA A 346 -3.72 -9.49 -8.00
N LEU A 347 -4.58 -10.27 -8.67
CA LEU A 347 -4.24 -11.57 -9.26
C LEU A 347 -3.45 -11.41 -10.57
N THR A 348 -3.74 -10.36 -11.33
CA THR A 348 -3.20 -10.11 -12.68
C THR A 348 -1.95 -9.22 -12.70
N ALA A 349 -1.52 -8.73 -11.53
CA ALA A 349 -0.28 -7.99 -11.33
C ALA A 349 0.98 -8.80 -11.70
N TYR A 350 0.90 -10.14 -11.72
CA TYR A 350 2.03 -11.03 -12.00
C TYR A 350 2.15 -11.46 -13.48
N LYS A 351 1.29 -10.95 -14.37
CA LYS A 351 1.31 -11.26 -15.82
C LYS A 351 2.06 -10.19 -16.60
N ASP A 352 3.37 -10.10 -16.39
CA ASP A 352 4.23 -9.12 -17.07
C ASP A 352 4.50 -9.48 -18.54
N GLU A 353 4.57 -10.78 -18.84
CA GLU A 353 4.87 -11.32 -20.19
C GLU A 353 3.95 -10.76 -21.28
N ASP A 354 2.67 -10.58 -20.97
CA ASP A 354 1.69 -10.12 -21.94
C ASP A 354 1.95 -8.67 -22.39
N LEU A 355 2.67 -7.88 -21.59
CA LEU A 355 3.04 -6.49 -21.87
C LEU A 355 4.53 -6.35 -22.26
N LEU A 356 5.25 -7.45 -22.43
CA LEU A 356 6.63 -7.52 -22.89
C LEU A 356 6.72 -8.15 -24.30
N PRO A 357 7.84 -7.99 -25.01
CA PRO A 357 8.02 -8.63 -26.31
C PRO A 357 8.08 -10.15 -26.14
N GLU A 358 7.55 -10.88 -27.13
CA GLU A 358 7.53 -12.34 -27.10
C GLU A 358 8.94 -12.92 -26.98
N ASN A 359 9.09 -13.98 -26.18
CA ASN A 359 10.35 -14.69 -25.95
C ASN A 359 11.49 -13.84 -25.36
N VAL A 360 11.18 -12.73 -24.68
CA VAL A 360 12.16 -11.97 -23.93
C VAL A 360 12.23 -12.49 -22.50
N ASP A 361 13.41 -12.95 -22.11
CA ASP A 361 13.69 -13.32 -20.72
C ASP A 361 13.68 -12.06 -19.85
N TYR A 362 13.09 -12.16 -18.67
CA TYR A 362 13.08 -11.07 -17.69
C TYR A 362 13.16 -11.62 -16.27
N LYS A 363 13.87 -10.90 -15.41
CA LYS A 363 13.92 -11.15 -13.97
C LYS A 363 12.70 -10.46 -13.36
N GLY A 364 11.58 -11.17 -13.25
CA GLY A 364 10.35 -10.63 -12.65
C GLY A 364 10.30 -10.77 -11.13
N LEU A 365 9.13 -10.48 -10.54
CA LEU A 365 8.77 -10.91 -9.19
C LEU A 365 8.49 -12.43 -9.18
N THR A 366 9.48 -13.22 -9.54
CA THR A 366 9.45 -14.66 -9.28
C THR A 366 10.07 -14.88 -7.91
N PRO A 367 9.28 -15.15 -6.86
CA PRO A 367 9.85 -15.72 -5.66
C PRO A 367 10.45 -17.07 -6.07
N GLU A 368 11.77 -17.14 -6.12
CA GLU A 368 12.51 -18.40 -6.08
C GLU A 368 11.82 -19.30 -5.04
N PRO A 369 11.38 -20.52 -5.39
CA PRO A 369 10.63 -21.39 -4.49
C PRO A 369 11.35 -21.76 -3.18
N ASN A 370 12.57 -21.29 -2.97
CA ASN A 370 13.61 -21.97 -2.21
C ASN A 370 13.83 -21.47 -0.78
N SER A 371 13.02 -20.55 -0.24
CA SER A 371 12.99 -20.35 1.21
C SER A 371 11.59 -20.58 1.78
N LEU A 372 11.47 -21.64 2.57
CA LEU A 372 10.40 -21.75 3.54
C LEU A 372 10.72 -20.79 4.68
N GLY A 373 9.85 -19.80 4.92
CA GLY A 373 9.85 -19.12 6.21
C GLY A 373 9.58 -20.14 7.33
N GLU A 374 10.17 -19.93 8.51
CA GLU A 374 10.10 -20.87 9.63
C GLU A 374 8.67 -21.28 10.00
N MET A 375 7.70 -20.39 9.80
CA MET A 375 6.28 -20.64 10.09
C MET A 375 5.67 -21.68 9.12
N SER A 376 6.00 -21.60 7.84
CA SER A 376 5.51 -22.53 6.82
C SER A 376 6.12 -23.92 6.98
N GLU A 377 7.40 -24.01 7.37
CA GLU A 377 8.00 -25.31 7.73
C GLU A 377 7.34 -25.94 8.95
N LYS A 378 7.08 -25.14 9.99
CA LYS A 378 6.41 -25.62 11.21
C LYS A 378 5.00 -26.13 10.90
N LEU A 379 4.26 -25.42 10.05
CA LEU A 379 2.92 -25.84 9.61
C LEU A 379 2.93 -27.15 8.82
N ILE A 380 3.88 -27.32 7.89
CA ILE A 380 4.03 -28.56 7.11
C ILE A 380 4.42 -29.72 8.02
N LYS A 381 5.45 -29.54 8.88
CA LYS A 381 5.88 -30.54 9.87
C LYS A 381 4.75 -30.94 10.82
N TYR A 382 3.92 -29.97 11.24
CA TYR A 382 2.75 -30.22 12.07
C TYR A 382 1.66 -31.01 11.33
N GLN A 383 1.37 -30.67 10.07
CA GLN A 383 0.41 -31.41 9.25
C GLN A 383 0.88 -32.85 9.00
N GLU A 384 2.16 -33.06 8.71
CA GLU A 384 2.75 -34.39 8.56
C GLU A 384 2.69 -35.19 9.87
N TYR A 385 2.98 -34.53 11.01
CA TYR A 385 2.86 -35.14 12.33
C TYR A 385 1.43 -35.57 12.65
N ILE A 386 0.43 -34.71 12.45
CA ILE A 386 -0.99 -35.06 12.63
C ILE A 386 -1.35 -36.23 11.73
N LYS A 387 -1.00 -36.18 10.44
CA LYS A 387 -1.33 -37.23 9.47
C LYS A 387 -0.71 -38.58 9.83
N ARG A 388 0.56 -38.58 10.25
CA ARG A 388 1.26 -39.79 10.72
C ARG A 388 0.55 -40.38 11.92
N ILE A 389 0.21 -39.55 12.91
CA ILE A 389 -0.54 -40.00 14.08
C ILE A 389 -1.92 -40.52 13.69
N SER A 390 -2.66 -39.84 12.80
CA SER A 390 -3.98 -40.32 12.34
C SER A 390 -3.89 -41.67 11.61
N ARG A 391 -2.88 -41.87 10.76
CA ARG A 391 -2.64 -43.17 10.09
C ARG A 391 -2.22 -44.26 11.09
N GLU A 392 -1.32 -43.95 12.01
CA GLU A 392 -0.92 -44.87 13.08
C GLU A 392 -2.10 -45.24 13.98
N HIS A 393 -2.97 -44.28 14.31
CA HIS A 393 -4.17 -44.50 15.13
C HIS A 393 -5.20 -45.38 14.42
N LEU A 394 -5.50 -45.10 13.14
CA LEU A 394 -6.42 -45.94 12.34
C LEU A 394 -5.90 -47.37 12.22
N LYS A 395 -4.58 -47.53 12.05
CA LYS A 395 -3.91 -48.83 12.01
C LYS A 395 -3.95 -49.56 13.35
N GLU A 396 -3.77 -48.84 14.47
CA GLU A 396 -3.93 -49.38 15.83
C GLU A 396 -5.38 -49.81 16.13
N MET A 397 -6.37 -49.22 15.47
CA MET A 397 -7.79 -49.60 15.56
C MET A 397 -8.17 -50.77 14.62
N GLY A 398 -7.21 -51.28 13.83
CA GLY A 398 -7.46 -52.36 12.87
C GLY A 398 -8.15 -51.92 11.56
N LEU A 399 -8.25 -50.61 11.32
CA LEU A 399 -8.87 -50.04 10.11
C LEU A 399 -7.82 -49.73 9.05
N ASN A 400 -8.13 -49.97 7.76
CA ASN A 400 -7.22 -49.64 6.68
C ASN A 400 -7.25 -48.15 6.36
N ALA A 401 -6.19 -47.44 6.75
CA ALA A 401 -6.06 -46.00 6.64
C ALA A 401 -6.17 -45.46 5.19
N ASP A 402 -5.86 -46.26 4.17
CA ASP A 402 -5.90 -45.82 2.75
C ASP A 402 -7.33 -45.62 2.23
N TYR A 403 -8.34 -46.18 2.90
CA TYR A 403 -9.75 -45.93 2.58
C TYR A 403 -10.31 -44.67 3.27
N TYR A 404 -9.78 -44.31 4.44
CA TYR A 404 -10.30 -43.22 5.27
C TYR A 404 -9.51 -41.92 5.12
N LEU A 405 -8.30 -41.99 4.58
CA LEU A 405 -7.45 -40.83 4.31
C LEU A 405 -7.12 -40.80 2.82
N PRO A 406 -7.21 -39.63 2.16
CA PRO A 406 -6.95 -39.53 0.73
C PRO A 406 -5.53 -40.01 0.37
N GLN A 407 -5.40 -40.65 -0.80
CA GLN A 407 -4.11 -41.14 -1.34
C GLN A 407 -3.11 -39.99 -1.51
N GLU A 408 -1.83 -40.26 -1.23
CA GLU A 408 -0.74 -39.30 -1.45
C GLU A 408 -0.60 -39.00 -2.96
N VAL A 409 -0.93 -37.77 -3.33
CA VAL A 409 -0.18 -37.08 -4.37
C VAL A 409 0.86 -36.28 -3.58
N GLY A 410 2.15 -36.39 -3.94
CA GLY A 410 3.26 -35.79 -3.19
C GLY A 410 3.10 -34.28 -2.91
N PRO A 411 4.07 -33.64 -2.24
CA PRO A 411 3.96 -32.22 -1.88
C PRO A 411 3.51 -31.42 -3.10
N GLN A 412 2.34 -30.78 -3.00
CA GLN A 412 1.83 -29.93 -4.07
C GLN A 412 2.93 -28.89 -4.35
N PRO A 413 3.52 -28.86 -5.56
CA PRO A 413 4.50 -27.83 -5.87
C PRO A 413 3.88 -26.47 -5.56
N ARG A 414 4.65 -25.57 -4.93
CA ARG A 414 4.16 -24.20 -4.67
C ARG A 414 3.64 -23.66 -5.99
N ALA A 415 2.41 -23.16 -5.98
CA ALA A 415 1.82 -22.60 -7.19
C ALA A 415 2.72 -21.47 -7.66
N ASN A 416 3.23 -21.59 -8.88
CA ASN A 416 3.87 -20.47 -9.53
C ASN A 416 2.83 -19.34 -9.59
N LEU A 417 3.18 -18.17 -9.04
CA LEU A 417 2.27 -17.01 -8.97
C LEU A 417 1.74 -16.62 -10.37
N LYS A 418 2.49 -16.96 -11.42
CA LYS A 418 2.06 -16.85 -12.83
C LYS A 418 0.72 -17.53 -13.12
N TYR A 419 0.45 -18.68 -12.50
CA TYR A 419 -0.79 -19.45 -12.67
C TYR A 419 -1.81 -19.19 -11.53
N LEU A 420 -1.54 -18.24 -10.64
CA LEU A 420 -2.45 -17.92 -9.53
C LEU A 420 -3.86 -17.54 -10.02
N PRO A 421 -4.04 -16.75 -11.10
CA PRO A 421 -5.37 -16.44 -11.62
C PRO A 421 -6.14 -17.68 -12.08
N GLU A 422 -5.46 -18.61 -12.77
CA GLU A 422 -6.08 -19.87 -13.23
C GLU A 422 -6.40 -20.78 -12.06
N LYS A 423 -5.54 -20.81 -11.05
CA LYS A 423 -5.76 -21.59 -9.83
C LYS A 423 -6.92 -21.03 -9.01
N GLN A 424 -7.01 -19.71 -8.85
CA GLN A 424 -8.13 -19.05 -8.17
C GLN A 424 -9.44 -19.32 -8.92
N LYS A 425 -9.44 -19.14 -10.25
CA LYS A 425 -10.59 -19.48 -11.08
C LYS A 425 -11.03 -20.94 -10.91
N TRP A 426 -10.07 -21.87 -10.92
CA TRP A 426 -10.37 -23.29 -10.65
C TRP A 426 -10.92 -23.53 -9.24
N GLN A 427 -10.41 -22.81 -8.23
CA GLN A 427 -10.90 -22.89 -6.86
C GLN A 427 -12.32 -22.35 -6.72
N ASP A 428 -12.62 -21.22 -7.36
CA ASP A 428 -13.94 -20.60 -7.37
C ASP A 428 -14.94 -21.48 -8.13
N ASP A 429 -14.57 -21.96 -9.33
CA ASP A 429 -15.36 -22.94 -10.10
C ASP A 429 -15.64 -24.20 -9.28
N ARG A 430 -14.64 -24.68 -8.52
CA ARG A 430 -14.79 -25.85 -7.64
C ARG A 430 -15.67 -25.54 -6.43
N ALA A 431 -15.58 -24.35 -5.86
CA ALA A 431 -16.42 -23.91 -4.74
C ALA A 431 -17.89 -23.81 -5.18
N ASP A 432 -18.14 -23.28 -6.37
CA ASP A 432 -19.48 -23.20 -6.96
C ASP A 432 -20.03 -24.59 -7.30
N GLN A 433 -19.20 -25.49 -7.86
CA GLN A 433 -19.57 -26.89 -8.06
C GLN A 433 -19.91 -27.58 -6.73
N LEU A 434 -19.13 -27.35 -5.68
CA LEU A 434 -19.39 -27.89 -4.34
C LEU A 434 -20.67 -27.31 -3.76
N ARG A 435 -20.91 -26.00 -3.89
CA ARG A 435 -22.14 -25.35 -3.43
C ARG A 435 -23.37 -25.92 -4.13
N LEU A 436 -23.33 -26.05 -5.45
CA LEU A 436 -24.39 -26.67 -6.25
C LEU A 436 -24.60 -28.13 -5.87
N HIS A 437 -23.52 -28.88 -5.58
CA HIS A 437 -23.60 -30.23 -5.08
C HIS A 437 -24.25 -30.30 -3.68
N PHE A 438 -23.88 -29.41 -2.76
CA PHE A 438 -24.50 -29.32 -1.43
C PHE A 438 -25.98 -28.96 -1.49
N GLU A 439 -26.40 -28.07 -2.40
CA GLU A 439 -27.81 -27.76 -2.64
C GLU A 439 -28.58 -28.99 -3.13
N LYS A 440 -28.03 -29.73 -4.10
CA LYS A 440 -28.61 -31.01 -4.57
C LYS A 440 -28.72 -32.04 -3.44
N VAL A 441 -27.69 -32.18 -2.61
CA VAL A 441 -27.71 -33.07 -1.42
C VAL A 441 -28.78 -32.62 -0.43
N LYS A 442 -28.95 -31.32 -0.21
CA LYS A 442 -29.96 -30.76 0.71
C LYS A 442 -31.38 -31.01 0.19
N GLU A 443 -31.62 -30.86 -1.11
CA GLU A 443 -32.90 -31.17 -1.75
C GLU A 443 -33.20 -32.67 -1.72
N ALA A 444 -32.24 -33.51 -2.09
CA ALA A 444 -32.35 -34.96 -2.00
C ALA A 444 -32.61 -35.42 -0.56
N ARG A 445 -32.01 -34.77 0.45
CA ARG A 445 -32.29 -35.04 1.87
C ARG A 445 -33.72 -34.72 2.26
N LYS A 446 -34.29 -33.61 1.76
CA LYS A 446 -35.70 -33.28 2.00
C LYS A 446 -36.62 -34.33 1.37
N LYS A 447 -36.35 -34.76 0.13
CA LYS A 447 -37.13 -35.82 -0.54
C LYS A 447 -37.00 -37.17 0.17
N PHE A 448 -35.79 -37.54 0.61
CA PHE A 448 -35.54 -38.74 1.42
C PHE A 448 -36.38 -38.75 2.70
N LEU A 449 -36.44 -37.63 3.42
CA LEU A 449 -37.26 -37.50 4.63
C LEU A 449 -38.77 -37.56 4.33
N LEU A 450 -39.23 -36.91 3.26
CA LEU A 450 -40.64 -36.89 2.85
C LEU A 450 -41.14 -38.26 2.37
N THR A 451 -40.25 -39.08 1.83
CA THR A 451 -40.54 -40.43 1.30
C THR A 451 -40.27 -41.53 2.32
N ASN A 452 -39.99 -41.19 3.59
CA ASN A 452 -39.58 -42.13 4.64
C ASN A 452 -38.43 -43.06 4.20
N GLY A 453 -37.45 -42.51 3.48
CA GLY A 453 -36.22 -43.20 3.08
C GLY A 453 -36.33 -44.10 1.85
N SER A 454 -37.40 -43.96 1.04
CA SER A 454 -37.54 -44.72 -0.21
C SER A 454 -36.88 -44.04 -1.43
N ASP A 455 -36.63 -42.72 -1.37
CA ASP A 455 -35.80 -42.01 -2.35
C ASP A 455 -34.32 -42.38 -2.17
N LYS A 456 -33.61 -42.73 -3.25
CA LYS A 456 -32.19 -43.13 -3.21
C LYS A 456 -31.23 -42.03 -3.65
N GLU A 457 -31.74 -40.90 -4.13
CA GLU A 457 -30.95 -39.79 -4.68
C GLU A 457 -29.98 -39.21 -3.64
N LEU A 458 -30.39 -39.17 -2.36
CA LEU A 458 -29.52 -38.73 -1.26
C LEU A 458 -28.31 -39.64 -1.12
N ASN A 459 -28.55 -40.96 -1.08
CA ASN A 459 -27.51 -41.96 -0.87
C ASN A 459 -26.51 -42.02 -2.04
N GLU A 460 -27.01 -41.81 -3.27
CA GLU A 460 -26.18 -41.72 -4.46
C GLU A 460 -25.30 -40.47 -4.46
N LEU A 461 -25.84 -39.32 -4.06
CA LEU A 461 -25.10 -38.05 -4.00
C LEU A 461 -24.07 -38.01 -2.87
N THR A 462 -24.35 -38.59 -1.70
CA THR A 462 -23.43 -38.60 -0.55
C THR A 462 -22.54 -39.83 -0.46
N GLY A 463 -22.76 -40.84 -1.33
CA GLY A 463 -22.04 -42.11 -1.31
C GLY A 463 -22.21 -42.91 0.00
N SER A 464 -23.26 -42.61 0.77
CA SER A 464 -23.46 -43.11 2.14
C SER A 464 -23.68 -44.62 2.18
N ASP A 465 -24.30 -45.23 1.17
CA ASP A 465 -24.48 -46.68 1.11
C ASP A 465 -23.15 -47.41 0.91
N LYS A 466 -22.27 -46.89 0.04
CA LYS A 466 -20.90 -47.42 -0.13
C LYS A 466 -20.07 -47.24 1.14
N PHE A 467 -20.18 -46.08 1.79
CA PHE A 467 -19.47 -45.82 3.06
C PHE A 467 -20.00 -46.74 4.17
N TYR A 468 -21.32 -46.89 4.30
CA TYR A 468 -21.95 -47.76 5.28
C TYR A 468 -21.62 -49.23 5.04
N GLU A 469 -21.64 -49.72 3.79
CA GLU A 469 -21.19 -51.07 3.46
C GLU A 469 -19.71 -51.28 3.74
N THR A 470 -18.87 -50.27 3.52
CA THR A 470 -17.42 -50.35 3.81
C THR A 470 -17.18 -50.39 5.33
N VAL A 471 -17.84 -49.51 6.09
CA VAL A 471 -17.79 -49.49 7.56
C VAL A 471 -18.32 -50.79 8.13
N LYS A 472 -19.44 -51.31 7.61
CA LYS A 472 -20.03 -52.59 8.03
C LYS A 472 -19.12 -53.77 7.69
N ARG A 473 -18.49 -53.79 6.52
CA ARG A 473 -17.52 -54.82 6.13
C ARG A 473 -16.27 -54.80 7.00
N ASP A 474 -15.78 -53.61 7.36
CA ASP A 474 -14.66 -53.47 8.29
C ASP A 474 -15.07 -53.87 9.72
N PHE A 475 -16.29 -53.55 10.17
CA PHE A 475 -16.89 -54.01 11.44
C PHE A 475 -17.11 -55.54 11.50
N ASP A 476 -17.57 -56.15 10.41
CA ASP A 476 -17.81 -57.60 10.35
C ASP A 476 -16.48 -58.37 10.28
N ASN A 477 -15.44 -57.79 9.67
CA ASN A 477 -14.07 -58.32 9.69
C ASN A 477 -13.36 -58.12 11.05
N LEU A 478 -13.90 -57.27 11.94
CA LEU A 478 -13.37 -56.98 13.28
C LEU A 478 -13.77 -58.05 14.31
N ASP A 479 -14.98 -58.63 14.21
CA ASP A 479 -15.47 -59.66 15.15
C ASP A 479 -14.78 -61.03 14.98
N SER A 480 -14.11 -61.24 13.86
CA SER A 480 -13.49 -62.53 13.50
C SER A 480 -11.99 -62.62 13.80
N ASN A 481 -11.35 -61.54 14.24
CA ASN A 481 -9.89 -61.44 14.30
C ASN A 481 -9.34 -61.38 15.75
N LYS A 482 -8.86 -62.52 16.26
CA LYS A 482 -8.40 -62.68 17.67
C LYS A 482 -7.19 -61.81 18.06
N ASP A 483 -6.41 -61.33 17.08
CA ASP A 483 -5.20 -60.52 17.32
C ASP A 483 -5.49 -59.08 17.78
N LEU A 484 -6.75 -58.61 17.71
CA LEU A 484 -7.12 -57.24 18.04
C LEU A 484 -7.48 -57.00 19.53
N SER A 485 -7.44 -58.05 20.36
CA SER A 485 -7.76 -57.99 21.80
C SER A 485 -6.82 -57.10 22.62
N HIS A 486 -5.63 -56.79 22.10
CA HIS A 486 -4.60 -55.98 22.75
C HIS A 486 -4.50 -54.52 22.26
N THR A 487 -5.38 -54.09 21.35
CA THR A 487 -5.37 -52.75 20.76
C THR A 487 -5.82 -51.66 21.76
N LYS A 488 -5.47 -50.39 21.49
CA LYS A 488 -5.91 -49.26 22.34
C LYS A 488 -7.44 -49.16 22.42
N PHE A 489 -8.16 -49.61 21.39
CA PHE A 489 -9.62 -49.54 21.33
C PHE A 489 -10.33 -50.52 22.30
N SER A 490 -9.77 -51.72 22.55
CA SER A 490 -10.29 -52.64 23.59
C SER A 490 -10.02 -52.11 25.02
N LYS A 491 -8.87 -51.45 25.21
CA LYS A 491 -8.58 -50.68 26.43
C LYS A 491 -9.50 -49.48 26.59
N TYR A 492 -9.89 -48.80 25.52
CA TYR A 492 -10.88 -47.72 25.53
C TYR A 492 -12.28 -48.20 25.91
N GLN A 493 -12.74 -49.37 25.44
CA GLN A 493 -13.98 -49.99 25.93
C GLN A 493 -13.92 -50.31 27.44
N GLY A 494 -12.76 -50.74 27.95
CA GLY A 494 -12.51 -50.93 29.39
C GLY A 494 -12.37 -49.63 30.19
N LEU A 495 -11.82 -48.58 29.58
CA LEU A 495 -11.66 -47.25 30.17
C LEU A 495 -12.98 -46.49 30.19
N VAL A 496 -13.84 -46.62 29.19
CA VAL A 496 -15.21 -46.06 29.19
C VAL A 496 -16.04 -46.65 30.33
N LYS A 497 -15.74 -47.88 30.77
CA LYS A 497 -16.29 -48.47 32.00
C LYS A 497 -15.74 -47.85 33.30
N ASN A 498 -14.61 -47.17 33.24
CA ASN A 498 -13.85 -46.64 34.38
C ASN A 498 -13.56 -45.12 34.28
N LEU A 499 -14.31 -44.36 33.46
CA LEU A 499 -14.19 -42.90 33.32
C LEU A 499 -14.78 -42.14 34.52
N ASN A 500 -14.44 -42.55 35.73
CA ASN A 500 -14.53 -41.72 36.91
C ASN A 500 -13.11 -41.64 37.48
N THR A 501 -12.49 -40.46 37.35
CA THR A 501 -11.40 -39.87 38.18
C THR A 501 -10.17 -39.36 37.40
N ASN A 502 -10.08 -38.01 37.39
CA ASN A 502 -8.91 -37.12 37.27
C ASN A 502 -8.51 -36.56 35.89
N VAL A 503 -8.85 -35.28 35.67
CA VAL A 503 -8.52 -34.41 34.52
C VAL A 503 -7.43 -33.38 34.92
N ASP A 504 -6.55 -33.02 33.97
CA ASP A 504 -5.46 -32.02 34.12
C ASP A 504 -6.00 -30.57 34.26
N PRO A 505 -5.64 -29.81 35.31
CA PRO A 505 -6.13 -28.44 35.55
C PRO A 505 -5.84 -27.42 34.45
N ARG A 506 -4.77 -27.60 33.64
CA ARG A 506 -4.46 -26.68 32.54
C ARG A 506 -5.38 -26.89 31.34
N LEU A 507 -5.71 -28.14 31.04
CA LEU A 507 -6.68 -28.51 30.01
C LEU A 507 -8.07 -28.00 30.41
N GLU A 508 -8.46 -28.19 31.67
CA GLU A 508 -9.75 -27.71 32.17
C GLU A 508 -9.89 -26.18 32.03
N ARG A 509 -8.82 -25.42 32.29
CA ARG A 509 -8.81 -23.96 32.11
C ARG A 509 -8.92 -23.55 30.64
N LEU A 510 -8.23 -24.26 29.74
CA LEU A 510 -8.28 -23.99 28.29
C LEU A 510 -9.65 -24.35 27.71
N GLU A 511 -10.24 -25.47 28.15
CA GLU A 511 -11.60 -25.88 27.77
C GLU A 511 -12.64 -24.85 28.21
N LYS A 512 -12.59 -24.40 29.48
CA LYS A 512 -13.49 -23.35 29.99
C LYS A 512 -13.36 -22.04 29.22
N LYS A 513 -12.12 -21.62 28.91
CA LYS A 513 -11.86 -20.42 28.10
C LYS A 513 -12.38 -20.57 26.66
N ALA A 514 -12.12 -21.72 26.01
CA ALA A 514 -12.62 -21.99 24.66
C ALA A 514 -14.15 -21.98 24.62
N LEU A 515 -14.80 -22.57 25.62
CA LEU A 515 -16.26 -22.59 25.75
C LEU A 515 -16.84 -21.20 25.97
N SER A 516 -16.21 -20.39 26.83
CA SER A 516 -16.62 -19.00 27.05
C SER A 516 -16.59 -18.19 25.74
N MET A 517 -15.49 -18.33 24.99
CA MET A 517 -15.30 -17.64 23.70
C MET A 517 -16.24 -18.12 22.59
N SER A 518 -16.68 -19.38 22.60
CA SER A 518 -17.58 -19.95 21.58
C SER A 518 -19.05 -20.00 21.99
N SER A 519 -19.39 -19.54 23.20
CA SER A 519 -20.73 -19.68 23.78
C SER A 519 -21.88 -19.00 23.03
N HIS A 520 -21.59 -18.19 22.00
CA HIS A 520 -22.58 -17.58 21.12
C HIS A 520 -22.90 -18.44 19.87
N TYR A 521 -22.06 -19.43 19.54
CA TYR A 521 -22.37 -20.42 18.52
C TYR A 521 -23.26 -21.51 19.12
N ASP A 522 -24.34 -21.87 18.43
CA ASP A 522 -25.25 -22.92 18.88
C ASP A 522 -24.62 -24.30 18.63
N LEU A 523 -23.81 -24.76 19.59
CA LEU A 523 -23.13 -26.04 19.54
C LEU A 523 -23.94 -27.09 20.31
N GLU A 524 -25.00 -27.63 19.70
CA GLU A 524 -25.82 -28.74 20.25
C GLU A 524 -24.99 -30.02 20.59
N GLY A 525 -23.69 -30.07 20.28
CA GLY A 525 -22.81 -31.22 20.47
C GLY A 525 -21.76 -31.14 21.58
N PHE A 526 -21.50 -29.97 22.19
CA PHE A 526 -20.45 -29.85 23.22
C PHE A 526 -21.07 -29.94 24.63
N LYS A 527 -21.11 -31.17 25.17
CA LYS A 527 -21.40 -31.40 26.59
C LYS A 527 -20.10 -31.31 27.38
N LEU A 528 -20.06 -30.43 28.39
CA LEU A 528 -19.03 -30.45 29.42
C LEU A 528 -18.93 -31.85 30.03
N THR A 529 -17.71 -32.29 30.32
CA THR A 529 -17.45 -33.35 31.28
C THR A 529 -18.16 -33.03 32.61
N ASP A 530 -18.53 -34.06 33.37
CA ASP A 530 -19.40 -34.03 34.57
C ASP A 530 -18.96 -33.09 35.73
N ASN A 531 -17.94 -32.24 35.54
CA ASN A 531 -17.35 -31.35 36.55
C ASN A 531 -17.82 -29.89 36.51
N ALA A 532 -18.67 -29.47 35.57
CA ALA A 532 -19.27 -28.14 35.62
C ALA A 532 -20.31 -28.07 36.75
N ILE A 533 -20.06 -27.28 37.79
CA ILE A 533 -21.01 -27.08 38.88
C ILE A 533 -22.19 -26.25 38.34
N LYS A 534 -23.24 -26.95 37.91
CA LYS A 534 -24.54 -26.35 37.60
C LYS A 534 -25.10 -25.77 38.90
N CYS A 535 -25.09 -24.46 39.01
CA CYS A 535 -25.41 -23.75 40.26
C CYS A 535 -26.76 -23.06 40.09
N SER A 536 -27.75 -23.35 40.95
CA SER A 536 -29.03 -22.63 40.97
C SER A 536 -28.89 -21.24 41.63
N ARG A 537 -29.89 -20.36 41.47
CA ARG A 537 -29.93 -19.04 42.13
C ARG A 537 -29.66 -19.14 43.64
N ASP A 538 -30.37 -20.01 44.35
CA ASP A 538 -30.20 -20.18 45.81
C ASP A 538 -28.83 -20.76 46.17
N SER A 539 -28.30 -21.66 45.34
CA SER A 539 -26.96 -22.21 45.54
C SER A 539 -25.89 -21.13 45.36
N LEU A 540 -26.05 -20.21 44.41
CA LEU A 540 -25.14 -19.09 44.21
C LEU A 540 -25.17 -18.15 45.42
N ILE A 541 -26.36 -17.79 45.89
CA ILE A 541 -26.53 -16.91 47.07
C ILE A 541 -25.84 -17.54 48.29
N ASN A 542 -26.11 -18.81 48.59
CA ASN A 542 -25.46 -19.51 49.70
C ASN A 542 -23.92 -19.56 49.55
N ARG A 543 -23.43 -19.71 48.32
CA ARG A 543 -21.99 -19.75 48.01
C ARG A 543 -21.34 -18.40 48.26
N VAL A 544 -22.01 -17.31 47.86
CA VAL A 544 -21.60 -15.92 48.12
C VAL A 544 -21.61 -15.61 49.61
N ASP A 545 -22.69 -15.94 50.33
CA ASP A 545 -22.81 -15.75 51.79
C ASP A 545 -21.72 -16.52 52.56
N SER A 546 -21.37 -17.70 52.05
CA SER A 546 -20.32 -18.55 52.61
C SER A 546 -18.91 -18.19 52.15
N LYS A 547 -18.74 -17.13 51.34
CA LYS A 547 -17.46 -16.68 50.75
C LYS A 547 -16.67 -17.78 50.03
N LEU A 548 -17.40 -18.68 49.37
CA LEU A 548 -16.80 -19.73 48.56
C LEU A 548 -16.45 -19.17 47.16
N ASP A 549 -15.46 -19.79 46.50
CA ASP A 549 -15.01 -19.43 45.15
C ASP A 549 -16.18 -19.35 44.15
N THR A 550 -16.26 -18.30 43.36
CA THR A 550 -17.33 -18.09 42.35
C THR A 550 -16.84 -18.26 40.91
N THR A 551 -15.58 -18.64 40.71
CA THR A 551 -15.00 -18.81 39.37
C THR A 551 -15.50 -20.08 38.67
N GLY A 552 -15.57 -20.04 37.33
CA GLY A 552 -15.87 -21.19 36.48
C GLY A 552 -17.27 -21.78 36.65
N LEU A 553 -18.23 -21.01 37.16
CA LEU A 553 -19.60 -21.46 37.40
C LEU A 553 -20.40 -21.57 36.09
N TYR A 554 -21.35 -22.50 36.06
CA TYR A 554 -22.31 -22.62 34.96
C TYR A 554 -23.68 -22.12 35.41
N LEU A 555 -24.00 -20.89 35.03
CA LEU A 555 -25.20 -20.17 35.47
C LEU A 555 -26.25 -20.03 34.36
N SER A 556 -26.13 -20.75 33.25
CA SER A 556 -26.98 -20.56 32.08
C SER A 556 -28.48 -20.80 32.34
N ASN A 557 -29.34 -19.95 31.76
CA ASN A 557 -30.81 -19.99 31.88
C ASN A 557 -31.33 -19.77 33.32
N ILE A 558 -30.64 -18.96 34.12
CA ILE A 558 -31.02 -18.67 35.50
C ILE A 558 -31.46 -17.22 35.63
N ASP A 559 -32.41 -16.98 36.53
CA ASP A 559 -32.79 -15.65 36.96
C ASP A 559 -31.90 -15.19 38.13
N LEU A 560 -31.05 -14.20 37.89
CA LEU A 560 -30.19 -13.52 38.86
C LEU A 560 -30.60 -12.05 39.03
N SER A 561 -31.82 -11.67 38.62
CA SER A 561 -32.33 -10.31 38.74
C SER A 561 -32.44 -9.84 40.19
N ASN A 562 -32.36 -8.52 40.39
CA ASN A 562 -32.50 -7.84 41.69
C ASN A 562 -31.47 -8.25 42.76
N LEU A 563 -30.29 -8.74 42.35
CA LEU A 563 -29.22 -9.15 43.27
C LEU A 563 -28.10 -8.12 43.34
N VAL A 564 -27.40 -8.08 44.47
CA VAL A 564 -26.22 -7.25 44.68
C VAL A 564 -25.02 -8.13 44.96
N PHE A 565 -23.99 -8.01 44.13
CA PHE A 565 -22.75 -8.76 44.21
C PHE A 565 -21.58 -7.80 44.45
N LYS A 566 -20.76 -8.07 45.47
CA LYS A 566 -19.64 -7.18 45.84
C LYS A 566 -18.35 -7.97 46.04
N ASN A 567 -17.27 -7.50 45.40
CA ASN A 567 -15.91 -8.04 45.55
C ASN A 567 -15.83 -9.56 45.22
N LEU A 568 -16.50 -9.99 44.15
CA LEU A 568 -16.51 -11.38 43.70
C LEU A 568 -15.71 -11.58 42.41
N ASP A 569 -15.13 -12.77 42.26
CA ASP A 569 -14.45 -13.19 41.03
C ASP A 569 -15.34 -14.19 40.27
N PHE A 570 -15.90 -13.73 39.16
CA PHE A 570 -16.70 -14.52 38.22
C PHE A 570 -15.90 -14.94 36.98
N SER A 571 -14.56 -14.95 37.05
CA SER A 571 -13.73 -15.39 35.93
C SER A 571 -14.12 -16.78 35.44
N LEU A 572 -14.11 -16.98 34.12
CA LEU A 572 -14.51 -18.22 33.42
C LEU A 572 -15.98 -18.65 33.65
N THR A 573 -16.81 -17.80 34.25
CA THR A 573 -18.23 -18.10 34.50
C THR A 573 -19.06 -17.94 33.23
N ILE A 574 -20.04 -18.82 33.05
CA ILE A 574 -20.96 -18.81 31.89
C ILE A 574 -22.34 -18.32 32.35
N PHE A 575 -22.70 -17.13 31.89
CA PHE A 575 -23.98 -16.45 32.08
C PHE A 575 -24.87 -16.52 30.82
N ARG A 576 -24.84 -17.63 30.09
CA ARG A 576 -25.62 -17.74 28.84
C ARG A 576 -27.12 -17.66 29.12
N ASN A 577 -27.83 -16.76 28.43
CA ASN A 577 -29.28 -16.57 28.60
C ASN A 577 -29.69 -16.36 30.07
N VAL A 578 -28.88 -15.62 30.83
CA VAL A 578 -29.16 -15.27 32.23
C VAL A 578 -29.91 -13.95 32.31
N ASN A 579 -30.89 -13.86 33.21
CA ASN A 579 -31.51 -12.60 33.54
C ASN A 579 -30.73 -11.91 34.66
N LEU A 580 -30.01 -10.83 34.36
CA LEU A 580 -29.28 -9.99 35.33
C LEU A 580 -30.00 -8.65 35.59
N SER A 581 -31.25 -8.51 35.15
CA SER A 581 -31.96 -7.23 35.22
C SER A 581 -32.07 -6.69 36.65
N ASN A 582 -31.94 -5.37 36.80
CA ASN A 582 -31.98 -4.67 38.09
C ASN A 582 -30.92 -5.13 39.12
N SER A 583 -29.89 -5.86 38.70
CA SER A 583 -28.81 -6.30 39.59
C SER A 583 -27.66 -5.30 39.65
N THR A 584 -26.87 -5.34 40.71
CA THR A 584 -25.70 -4.47 40.92
C THR A 584 -24.46 -5.31 41.18
N PHE A 585 -23.37 -4.97 40.50
CA PHE A 585 -22.04 -5.56 40.67
C PHE A 585 -21.05 -4.47 41.07
N GLU A 586 -20.41 -4.61 42.23
CA GLU A 586 -19.41 -3.66 42.73
C GLU A 586 -18.06 -4.36 42.93
N ASN A 587 -17.00 -3.84 42.31
CA ASN A 587 -15.64 -4.38 42.40
C ASN A 587 -15.54 -5.87 42.02
N CYS A 588 -16.35 -6.33 41.06
CA CYS A 588 -16.32 -7.71 40.58
C CYS A 588 -15.41 -7.89 39.36
N VAL A 589 -14.84 -9.09 39.22
CA VAL A 589 -13.96 -9.48 38.10
C VAL A 589 -14.66 -10.50 37.20
N PHE A 590 -14.56 -10.31 35.89
CA PHE A 590 -15.27 -11.08 34.86
C PHE A 590 -14.31 -11.55 33.75
N ASN A 591 -13.12 -12.00 34.14
CA ASN A 591 -12.08 -12.34 33.17
C ASN A 591 -12.42 -13.67 32.47
N ASP A 592 -12.38 -13.67 31.14
CA ASP A 592 -12.76 -14.79 30.29
C ASP A 592 -14.19 -15.32 30.56
N SER A 593 -15.13 -14.48 31.04
CA SER A 593 -16.53 -14.87 31.26
C SER A 593 -17.41 -14.68 30.01
N ALA A 594 -18.46 -15.47 29.90
CA ALA A 594 -19.39 -15.44 28.79
C ALA A 594 -20.78 -14.96 29.20
N PHE A 595 -21.32 -14.00 28.47
CA PHE A 595 -22.63 -13.40 28.70
C PHE A 595 -23.59 -13.56 27.53
N SER A 596 -23.27 -14.41 26.55
CA SER A 596 -24.08 -14.55 25.33
C SER A 596 -25.58 -14.71 25.64
N PHE A 597 -26.44 -13.91 25.01
CA PHE A 597 -27.90 -13.86 25.24
C PHE A 597 -28.36 -13.41 26.64
N ALA A 598 -27.46 -12.90 27.51
CA ALA A 598 -27.86 -12.39 28.81
C ALA A 598 -28.63 -11.06 28.68
N ASN A 599 -29.58 -10.86 29.60
CA ASN A 599 -30.32 -9.63 29.77
C ASN A 599 -29.66 -8.78 30.89
N PHE A 600 -29.25 -7.56 30.56
CA PHE A 600 -28.65 -6.59 31.49
C PHE A 600 -29.52 -5.37 31.77
N ASP A 601 -30.83 -5.50 31.62
CA ASP A 601 -31.74 -4.36 31.69
C ASP A 601 -31.71 -3.72 33.08
N ASN A 602 -31.37 -2.44 33.14
CA ASN A 602 -31.20 -1.68 34.38
C ASN A 602 -30.13 -2.27 35.32
N THR A 603 -29.16 -3.03 34.81
CA THR A 603 -28.04 -3.56 35.60
C THR A 603 -26.98 -2.48 35.83
N SER A 604 -26.35 -2.48 37.00
CA SER A 604 -25.25 -1.56 37.35
C SER A 604 -23.94 -2.29 37.61
N PHE A 605 -22.85 -1.79 37.01
CA PHE A 605 -21.48 -2.28 37.19
C PHE A 605 -20.58 -1.13 37.65
N VAL A 606 -20.11 -1.20 38.89
CA VAL A 606 -19.26 -0.17 39.51
C VAL A 606 -17.88 -0.74 39.77
N SER A 607 -16.87 -0.15 39.17
CA SER A 607 -15.45 -0.52 39.33
C SER A 607 -15.18 -1.99 39.00
N CYS A 608 -15.83 -2.53 37.97
CA CYS A 608 -15.67 -3.92 37.54
C CYS A 608 -14.57 -4.08 36.49
N GLU A 609 -13.94 -5.25 36.46
CA GLU A 609 -12.91 -5.62 35.48
C GLU A 609 -13.44 -6.69 34.52
N PHE A 610 -13.28 -6.44 33.22
CA PHE A 610 -13.61 -7.37 32.16
C PHE A 610 -12.42 -7.56 31.21
N LYS A 611 -11.71 -8.67 31.34
CA LYS A 611 -10.64 -9.06 30.41
C LYS A 611 -11.08 -10.22 29.53
N SER A 612 -11.09 -10.01 28.22
CA SER A 612 -11.58 -10.99 27.23
C SER A 612 -12.99 -11.53 27.53
N PRO A 613 -13.97 -10.68 27.92
CA PRO A 613 -15.33 -11.17 28.09
C PRO A 613 -15.97 -11.40 26.71
N ASN A 614 -16.94 -12.32 26.64
CA ASN A 614 -17.77 -12.50 25.45
C ASN A 614 -19.18 -11.98 25.74
N PHE A 615 -19.53 -10.83 25.15
CA PHE A 615 -20.88 -10.26 25.19
C PHE A 615 -21.61 -10.44 23.86
N SER A 616 -21.27 -11.41 23.01
CA SER A 616 -21.94 -11.51 21.70
C SER A 616 -23.44 -11.81 21.87
N GLN A 617 -24.30 -11.17 21.07
CA GLN A 617 -25.75 -11.35 21.12
C GLN A 617 -26.38 -11.03 22.48
N THR A 618 -25.95 -9.94 23.10
CA THR A 618 -26.52 -9.43 24.35
C THR A 618 -27.36 -8.19 24.13
N HIS A 619 -28.32 -7.98 25.04
CA HIS A 619 -29.15 -6.79 25.10
C HIS A 619 -28.84 -6.02 26.38
N LEU A 620 -28.47 -4.75 26.22
CA LEU A 620 -28.18 -3.83 27.31
C LEU A 620 -29.10 -2.62 27.20
N THR A 621 -30.20 -2.63 27.95
CA THR A 621 -31.12 -1.49 28.03
C THR A 621 -30.97 -0.80 29.38
N ASN A 622 -30.76 0.51 29.40
CA ASN A 622 -30.61 1.29 30.66
C ASN A 622 -29.49 0.76 31.58
N ALA A 623 -28.49 0.06 31.04
CA ALA A 623 -27.38 -0.46 31.83
C ALA A 623 -26.43 0.68 32.22
N THR A 624 -25.81 0.58 33.39
CA THR A 624 -24.86 1.58 33.89
C THR A 624 -23.51 0.95 34.19
N PHE A 625 -22.45 1.54 33.67
CA PHE A 625 -21.06 1.18 33.95
C PHE A 625 -20.34 2.43 34.48
N HIS A 626 -19.79 2.32 35.69
CA HIS A 626 -19.05 3.41 36.31
C HIS A 626 -17.65 2.94 36.69
N LYS A 627 -16.60 3.59 36.17
CA LYS A 627 -15.19 3.27 36.46
C LYS A 627 -14.79 1.82 36.18
N SER A 628 -15.50 1.15 35.27
CA SER A 628 -15.22 -0.22 34.87
C SER A 628 -14.25 -0.28 33.69
N SER A 629 -13.47 -1.36 33.58
CA SER A 629 -12.47 -1.54 32.52
C SER A 629 -12.73 -2.77 31.66
N PHE A 630 -12.57 -2.60 30.35
CA PHE A 630 -12.72 -3.62 29.32
C PHE A 630 -11.40 -3.76 28.55
N GLU A 631 -10.81 -4.95 28.54
CA GLU A 631 -9.60 -5.27 27.78
C GLU A 631 -9.86 -6.46 26.86
N LYS A 632 -9.47 -6.38 25.58
CA LYS A 632 -9.68 -7.46 24.60
C LYS A 632 -11.13 -7.90 24.47
N PHE A 633 -12.01 -6.92 24.59
CA PHE A 633 -13.44 -7.09 24.46
C PHE A 633 -13.79 -7.35 23.01
N VAL A 634 -14.42 -8.48 22.70
CA VAL A 634 -14.91 -8.79 21.35
C VAL A 634 -16.40 -9.07 21.42
N THR A 635 -17.16 -8.35 20.60
CA THR A 635 -18.61 -8.37 20.60
C THR A 635 -19.12 -8.48 19.17
N LEU A 636 -20.09 -9.36 18.96
CA LEU A 636 -20.78 -9.55 17.68
C LEU A 636 -22.30 -9.47 17.91
N ASN A 637 -23.01 -8.76 17.03
CA ASN A 637 -24.48 -8.70 17.01
C ASN A 637 -25.10 -8.23 18.34
N ASN A 638 -24.72 -7.04 18.80
CA ASN A 638 -25.15 -6.51 20.09
C ASN A 638 -26.14 -5.36 19.99
N GLU A 639 -27.05 -5.28 20.96
CA GLU A 639 -27.98 -4.16 21.11
C GLU A 639 -27.71 -3.45 22.44
N ILE A 640 -27.30 -2.19 22.35
CA ILE A 640 -27.02 -1.33 23.49
C ILE A 640 -27.87 -0.07 23.34
N GLU A 641 -28.86 0.07 24.22
CA GLU A 641 -29.83 1.16 24.18
C GLU A 641 -29.91 1.88 25.53
N ASN A 642 -30.00 3.21 25.50
CA ASN A 642 -30.20 4.05 26.69
C ASN A 642 -29.18 3.79 27.83
N SER A 643 -27.98 3.30 27.50
CA SER A 643 -27.00 2.84 28.49
C SER A 643 -25.92 3.89 28.74
N ASN A 644 -25.41 3.93 29.98
CA ASN A 644 -24.45 4.94 30.43
C ASN A 644 -23.13 4.30 30.87
N PHE A 645 -22.04 4.72 30.23
CA PHE A 645 -20.66 4.40 30.56
C PHE A 645 -20.00 5.69 31.03
N VAL A 646 -19.52 5.71 32.27
CA VAL A 646 -18.94 6.90 32.91
C VAL A 646 -17.56 6.55 33.45
N SER A 647 -16.54 7.26 32.98
CA SER A 647 -15.14 7.04 33.36
C SER A 647 -14.65 5.61 33.10
N CYS A 648 -15.17 4.97 32.04
CA CYS A 648 -14.81 3.60 31.66
C CYS A 648 -13.58 3.57 30.75
N LYS A 649 -12.87 2.44 30.77
CA LYS A 649 -11.69 2.20 29.93
C LYS A 649 -11.95 1.04 28.98
N PHE A 650 -11.66 1.24 27.69
CA PHE A 650 -11.77 0.25 26.64
C PHE A 650 -10.42 0.12 25.95
N LYS A 651 -9.82 -1.07 25.99
CA LYS A 651 -8.52 -1.33 25.40
C LYS A 651 -8.53 -2.60 24.55
N ASP A 652 -7.96 -2.51 23.36
CA ASP A 652 -7.85 -3.65 22.42
C ASP A 652 -9.23 -4.25 22.09
N CYS A 653 -10.25 -3.40 21.96
CA CYS A 653 -11.65 -3.81 21.82
C CYS A 653 -12.10 -3.86 20.35
N MET A 654 -12.98 -4.81 20.02
CA MET A 654 -13.63 -4.93 18.72
C MET A 654 -15.14 -5.08 18.87
N TRP A 655 -15.89 -4.17 18.25
CA TRP A 655 -17.35 -4.23 18.12
C TRP A 655 -17.70 -4.50 16.66
N GLN A 656 -18.47 -5.55 16.41
CA GLN A 656 -18.94 -5.89 15.08
C GLN A 656 -20.46 -6.05 15.11
N ASP A 657 -21.15 -5.59 14.06
CA ASP A 657 -22.61 -5.68 13.92
C ASP A 657 -23.34 -5.17 15.18
N THR A 658 -22.84 -4.08 15.77
CA THR A 658 -23.36 -3.56 17.03
C THR A 658 -24.29 -2.37 16.76
N ASN A 659 -25.44 -2.38 17.43
CA ASN A 659 -26.41 -1.30 17.41
C ASN A 659 -26.34 -0.52 18.73
N LEU A 660 -25.74 0.67 18.68
CA LEU A 660 -25.61 1.60 19.78
C LEU A 660 -26.60 2.74 19.59
N LYS A 661 -27.58 2.85 20.49
CA LYS A 661 -28.63 3.86 20.45
C LYS A 661 -28.75 4.60 21.78
N ASP A 662 -28.89 5.92 21.71
CA ASP A 662 -29.24 6.78 22.84
C ASP A 662 -28.33 6.59 24.08
N SER A 663 -27.07 6.21 23.84
CA SER A 663 -26.14 5.77 24.88
C SER A 663 -25.01 6.78 25.11
N LYS A 664 -24.51 6.85 26.34
CA LYS A 664 -23.49 7.82 26.76
C LYS A 664 -22.19 7.14 27.16
N PHE A 665 -21.09 7.70 26.71
CA PHE A 665 -19.71 7.36 27.01
C PHE A 665 -19.01 8.64 27.48
N PHE A 666 -19.27 9.03 28.72
CA PHE A 666 -18.76 10.27 29.29
C PHE A 666 -17.43 10.04 30.02
N GLU A 667 -16.42 10.85 29.72
CA GLU A 667 -15.07 10.73 30.30
C GLU A 667 -14.44 9.34 30.10
N CYS A 668 -14.75 8.67 28.99
CA CYS A 668 -14.25 7.34 28.71
C CYS A 668 -12.92 7.40 27.94
N THR A 669 -12.07 6.38 28.13
CA THR A 669 -10.83 6.21 27.35
C THR A 669 -10.96 4.99 26.47
N PHE A 670 -10.71 5.16 25.17
CA PHE A 670 -10.63 4.09 24.19
C PHE A 670 -9.22 4.05 23.58
N GLU A 671 -8.54 2.92 23.70
CA GLU A 671 -7.21 2.69 23.14
C GLU A 671 -7.23 1.45 22.23
N ALA A 672 -6.71 1.58 21.01
CA ALA A 672 -6.52 0.47 20.07
C ALA A 672 -7.83 -0.30 19.80
N PHE A 673 -8.83 0.40 19.27
CA PHE A 673 -10.19 -0.12 19.21
C PHE A 673 -10.76 -0.12 17.79
N MET A 674 -11.68 -1.03 17.50
CA MET A 674 -12.24 -1.19 16.16
C MET A 674 -13.75 -1.40 16.22
N VAL A 675 -14.50 -0.65 15.43
CA VAL A 675 -15.94 -0.83 15.23
C VAL A 675 -16.19 -1.12 13.75
N LEU A 676 -16.87 -2.23 13.47
CA LEU A 676 -17.12 -2.72 12.12
C LEU A 676 -18.62 -2.91 11.90
N GLU A 677 -19.12 -2.50 10.74
CA GLU A 677 -20.48 -2.85 10.27
C GLU A 677 -21.58 -2.49 11.29
N SER A 678 -21.40 -1.40 12.02
CA SER A 678 -22.21 -1.05 13.19
C SER A 678 -22.97 0.26 13.01
N GLN A 679 -23.99 0.46 13.86
CA GLN A 679 -24.79 1.68 13.89
C GLN A 679 -24.63 2.38 15.24
N LEU A 680 -24.30 3.67 15.20
CA LEU A 680 -24.22 4.57 16.34
C LEU A 680 -25.21 5.70 16.09
N ILE A 681 -26.28 5.76 16.90
CA ILE A 681 -27.35 6.73 16.75
C ILE A 681 -27.56 7.43 18.09
N ASN A 682 -27.59 8.76 18.09
CA ASN A 682 -27.81 9.57 19.31
C ASN A 682 -26.81 9.26 20.44
N CYS A 683 -25.59 8.88 20.11
CA CYS A 683 -24.59 8.51 21.11
C CYS A 683 -23.74 9.70 21.54
N ASP A 684 -23.36 9.75 22.82
CA ASP A 684 -22.60 10.86 23.40
C ASP A 684 -21.23 10.41 23.91
N PHE A 685 -20.16 10.84 23.24
CA PHE A 685 -18.75 10.60 23.58
C PHE A 685 -18.05 11.88 24.09
N THR A 686 -18.80 12.82 24.66
CA THR A 686 -18.24 14.08 25.17
C THR A 686 -17.16 13.83 26.23
N ASN A 687 -16.10 14.65 26.22
CA ASN A 687 -14.95 14.55 27.13
C ASN A 687 -14.22 13.20 27.11
N SER A 688 -14.29 12.46 26.00
CA SER A 688 -13.64 11.15 25.89
C SER A 688 -12.31 11.21 25.12
N GLU A 689 -11.45 10.23 25.39
CA GLU A 689 -10.19 10.02 24.67
C GLU A 689 -10.32 8.84 23.71
N LEU A 690 -10.10 9.07 22.42
CA LEU A 690 -10.22 8.09 21.34
C LEU A 690 -8.86 7.98 20.63
N VAL A 691 -8.07 6.95 20.98
CA VAL A 691 -6.68 6.80 20.54
C VAL A 691 -6.48 5.51 19.76
N ARG A 692 -5.92 5.61 18.54
CA ARG A 692 -5.64 4.46 17.65
C ARG A 692 -6.89 3.63 17.35
N GLY A 693 -7.99 4.31 17.04
CA GLY A 693 -9.27 3.67 16.76
C GLY A 693 -9.62 3.63 15.27
N SER A 694 -10.57 2.77 14.90
CA SER A 694 -11.20 2.81 13.57
C SER A 694 -12.68 2.50 13.60
N LEU A 695 -13.49 3.24 12.84
CA LEU A 695 -14.85 2.87 12.45
C LEU A 695 -14.85 2.53 10.96
N SER A 696 -15.29 1.32 10.60
CA SER A 696 -15.35 0.87 9.20
C SER A 696 -16.74 0.38 8.84
N ALA A 697 -17.26 0.82 7.69
CA ALA A 697 -18.61 0.45 7.22
C ALA A 697 -19.71 0.73 8.26
N CYS A 698 -19.56 1.83 9.02
CA CYS A 698 -20.48 2.18 10.10
C CYS A 698 -21.39 3.35 9.74
N LYS A 699 -22.54 3.42 10.40
CA LYS A 699 -23.45 4.57 10.36
C LYS A 699 -23.38 5.32 11.67
N VAL A 700 -23.04 6.61 11.61
CA VAL A 700 -22.90 7.50 12.76
C VAL A 700 -23.84 8.68 12.56
N LEU A 701 -24.93 8.70 13.34
CA LEU A 701 -26.01 9.66 13.20
C LEU A 701 -26.28 10.37 14.53
N ASN A 702 -26.26 11.70 14.50
CA ASN A 702 -26.57 12.54 15.67
C ASN A 702 -25.69 12.21 16.89
N CYS A 703 -24.40 11.96 16.67
CA CYS A 703 -23.46 11.60 17.72
C CYS A 703 -22.62 12.81 18.17
N LYS A 704 -22.30 12.87 19.46
CA LYS A 704 -21.48 13.93 20.04
C LYS A 704 -20.10 13.41 20.38
N PHE A 705 -19.09 14.16 19.97
CA PHE A 705 -17.67 13.95 20.22
C PHE A 705 -17.04 15.26 20.70
N CYS A 706 -17.82 16.15 21.34
CA CYS A 706 -17.41 17.48 21.74
C CYS A 706 -16.39 17.43 22.88
N GLU A 707 -15.46 18.39 22.90
CA GLU A 707 -14.42 18.50 23.94
C GLU A 707 -13.56 17.22 24.09
N SER A 708 -13.52 16.38 23.05
CA SER A 708 -12.85 15.08 23.08
C SER A 708 -11.44 15.14 22.47
N TYR A 709 -10.59 14.20 22.87
CA TYR A 709 -9.25 14.04 22.33
C TYR A 709 -9.18 12.84 21.40
N ILE A 710 -8.99 13.10 20.10
CA ILE A 710 -9.03 12.09 19.04
C ILE A 710 -7.65 12.03 18.37
N THR A 711 -6.99 10.88 18.42
CA THR A 711 -5.65 10.74 17.83
C THR A 711 -5.47 9.43 17.08
N ARG A 712 -4.96 9.52 15.84
CA ARG A 712 -4.76 8.37 14.93
C ARG A 712 -6.05 7.59 14.76
N PHE A 713 -7.08 8.28 14.27
CA PHE A 713 -8.42 7.74 14.16
C PHE A 713 -8.80 7.61 12.69
N ALA A 714 -9.33 6.46 12.30
CA ALA A 714 -9.73 6.19 10.91
C ALA A 714 -11.24 5.99 10.80
N LEU A 715 -11.89 6.73 9.92
CA LEU A 715 -13.29 6.57 9.54
C LEU A 715 -13.32 6.10 8.08
N THR A 716 -13.62 4.84 7.84
CA THR A 716 -13.53 4.24 6.49
C THR A 716 -14.88 3.74 6.02
N ASN A 717 -15.29 4.14 4.83
CA ASN A 717 -16.61 3.82 4.28
C ASN A 717 -17.74 4.17 5.26
N ILE A 718 -17.72 5.40 5.79
CA ILE A 718 -18.61 5.83 6.87
C ILE A 718 -19.83 6.59 6.32
N GLU A 719 -21.02 6.36 6.89
CA GLU A 719 -22.14 7.31 6.80
C GLU A 719 -22.14 8.20 8.05
N LEU A 720 -21.75 9.47 7.94
CA LEU A 720 -21.64 10.39 9.07
C LEU A 720 -22.52 11.62 8.85
N SER A 721 -23.47 11.86 9.75
CA SER A 721 -24.39 13.00 9.65
C SER A 721 -24.84 13.53 11.02
N TYR A 722 -25.14 14.83 11.09
CA TYR A 722 -25.65 15.53 12.27
C TYR A 722 -24.77 15.38 13.52
N SER A 723 -23.46 15.14 13.34
CA SER A 723 -22.55 14.83 14.44
C SER A 723 -21.73 16.06 14.85
N ASP A 724 -21.34 16.10 16.12
CA ASP A 724 -20.69 17.26 16.73
C ASP A 724 -19.29 16.92 17.23
N PHE A 725 -18.28 17.60 16.69
CA PHE A 725 -16.86 17.54 17.05
C PHE A 725 -16.35 18.88 17.59
N SER A 726 -17.24 19.76 18.03
CA SER A 726 -16.87 21.10 18.49
C SER A 726 -15.94 21.06 19.70
N LYS A 727 -15.00 22.02 19.74
CA LYS A 727 -13.99 22.15 20.81
C LYS A 727 -13.06 20.94 20.99
N SER A 728 -13.08 19.99 20.06
CA SER A 728 -12.28 18.77 20.15
C SER A 728 -10.87 18.96 19.61
N ARG A 729 -9.95 18.16 20.10
CA ARG A 729 -8.56 18.10 19.62
C ARG A 729 -8.37 16.85 18.81
N ILE A 730 -8.10 17.01 17.52
CA ILE A 730 -8.09 15.95 16.52
C ILE A 730 -6.72 15.93 15.84
N LYS A 731 -6.00 14.82 15.96
CA LYS A 731 -4.68 14.62 15.33
C LYS A 731 -4.66 13.36 14.49
N ALA A 732 -4.17 13.46 13.26
CA ALA A 732 -4.04 12.32 12.35
C ALA A 732 -5.37 11.57 12.15
N LEU A 733 -6.42 12.33 11.85
CA LEU A 733 -7.71 11.80 11.42
C LEU A 733 -7.65 11.45 9.94
N SER A 734 -8.17 10.29 9.55
CA SER A 734 -8.36 9.90 8.16
C SER A 734 -9.82 9.57 7.92
N VAL A 735 -10.46 10.24 6.97
CA VAL A 735 -11.86 10.00 6.62
C VAL A 735 -11.97 9.58 5.16
N ILE A 736 -12.66 8.48 4.92
CA ILE A 736 -13.03 7.96 3.60
C ILE A 736 -14.53 7.72 3.63
N SER A 737 -15.28 8.45 2.83
CA SER A 737 -16.73 8.27 2.69
C SER A 737 -17.14 8.50 1.25
N GLU A 738 -18.06 7.67 0.75
CA GLU A 738 -18.76 7.91 -0.51
C GLU A 738 -20.02 8.76 -0.31
N ALA A 739 -20.56 8.79 0.92
CA ALA A 739 -21.75 9.55 1.27
C ALA A 739 -21.37 11.00 1.63
N PRO A 740 -22.25 11.99 1.36
CA PRO A 740 -22.03 13.34 1.83
C PRO A 740 -22.03 13.42 3.36
N LEU A 741 -21.08 14.17 3.89
CA LEU A 741 -20.95 14.56 5.29
C LEU A 741 -21.88 15.74 5.56
N LYS A 742 -23.04 15.46 6.16
CA LYS A 742 -24.11 16.46 6.34
C LYS A 742 -24.18 16.97 7.77
N ASN A 743 -24.34 18.28 7.94
CA ASN A 743 -24.62 18.91 9.23
C ASN A 743 -23.60 18.51 10.33
N ILE A 744 -22.30 18.49 9.99
CA ILE A 744 -21.26 18.21 10.97
C ILE A 744 -20.76 19.51 11.59
N ASN A 745 -20.63 19.54 12.92
CA ASN A 745 -20.11 20.68 13.65
C ASN A 745 -18.64 20.46 14.05
N PHE A 746 -17.73 21.23 13.47
CA PHE A 746 -16.30 21.28 13.80
C PHE A 746 -15.92 22.61 14.49
N SER A 747 -16.89 23.41 14.94
CA SER A 747 -16.62 24.75 15.49
C SER A 747 -15.68 24.70 16.70
N GLU A 748 -14.73 25.63 16.78
CA GLU A 748 -13.70 25.71 17.82
C GLU A 748 -12.80 24.46 17.96
N SER A 749 -12.84 23.54 16.98
CA SER A 749 -11.99 22.34 17.01
C SER A 749 -10.57 22.64 16.53
N PHE A 750 -9.62 21.84 17.00
CA PHE A 750 -8.23 21.86 16.54
C PHE A 750 -7.92 20.57 15.80
N ILE A 751 -7.76 20.65 14.48
CA ILE A 751 -7.51 19.54 13.57
C ILE A 751 -6.10 19.68 13.01
N GLU A 752 -5.24 18.68 13.21
CA GLU A 752 -3.86 18.71 12.72
C GLU A 752 -3.46 17.40 12.02
N ASN A 753 -2.59 17.52 11.01
CA ASN A 753 -1.97 16.39 10.31
C ASN A 753 -2.99 15.36 9.78
N SER A 754 -4.14 15.81 9.29
CA SER A 754 -5.28 14.96 8.95
C SER A 754 -5.52 14.88 7.44
N SER A 755 -6.13 13.77 6.99
CA SER A 755 -6.47 13.50 5.59
C SER A 755 -7.99 13.45 5.41
N LEU A 756 -8.52 14.48 4.78
CA LEU A 756 -9.94 14.74 4.53
C LEU A 756 -10.20 14.89 3.02
N ARG A 757 -9.56 14.05 2.21
CA ARG A 757 -9.60 14.14 0.74
C ARG A 757 -10.90 13.59 0.15
N LYS A 758 -11.34 14.17 -0.96
CA LYS A 758 -12.48 13.67 -1.76
C LYS A 758 -13.78 13.58 -0.95
N LEU A 759 -13.96 14.45 0.03
CA LEU A 759 -15.16 14.47 0.87
C LEU A 759 -16.16 15.50 0.34
N ASN A 760 -17.44 15.25 0.58
CA ASN A 760 -18.49 16.21 0.27
C ASN A 760 -19.11 16.71 1.58
N PHE A 761 -18.80 17.95 1.96
CA PHE A 761 -19.33 18.61 3.14
C PHE A 761 -20.56 19.45 2.76
N ILE A 762 -21.70 19.15 3.38
CA ILE A 762 -22.96 19.86 3.14
C ILE A 762 -23.48 20.40 4.47
N GLU A 763 -23.76 21.70 4.54
CA GLU A 763 -24.30 22.36 5.74
C GLU A 763 -23.42 22.14 6.99
N CYS A 764 -22.10 21.96 6.81
CA CYS A 764 -21.17 21.79 7.92
C CYS A 764 -20.74 23.14 8.50
N THR A 765 -20.36 23.13 9.78
CA THR A 765 -19.88 24.34 10.48
C THR A 765 -18.44 24.16 10.96
N PHE A 766 -17.60 25.15 10.74
CA PHE A 766 -16.17 25.19 11.06
C PHE A 766 -15.79 26.50 11.76
N ASN A 767 -16.75 27.14 12.44
CA ASN A 767 -16.55 28.48 13.01
C ASN A 767 -15.41 28.47 14.04
N SER A 768 -14.44 29.37 13.88
CA SER A 768 -13.26 29.48 14.73
C SER A 768 -12.48 28.16 14.88
N ALA A 769 -12.62 27.23 13.93
CA ALA A 769 -11.85 25.99 13.91
C ALA A 769 -10.44 26.25 13.38
N SER A 770 -9.49 25.40 13.77
CA SER A 770 -8.11 25.47 13.30
C SER A 770 -7.74 24.16 12.62
N ILE A 771 -7.51 24.18 11.31
CA ILE A 771 -7.10 23.05 10.48
C ILE A 771 -5.66 23.29 10.01
N ILE A 772 -4.70 22.60 10.60
CA ILE A 772 -3.27 22.85 10.39
C ILE A 772 -2.62 21.67 9.69
N ASN A 773 -1.77 21.95 8.69
CA ASN A 773 -0.96 20.93 8.00
C ASN A 773 -1.79 19.71 7.58
N SER A 774 -2.97 19.95 7.02
CA SER A 774 -3.94 18.90 6.67
C SER A 774 -4.28 18.93 5.19
N GLU A 775 -4.75 17.81 4.68
CA GLU A 775 -4.95 17.58 3.25
C GLU A 775 -6.45 17.37 2.97
N LEU A 776 -7.05 18.31 2.25
CA LEU A 776 -8.48 18.35 1.93
C LEU A 776 -8.75 18.33 0.42
N SER A 777 -7.74 18.14 -0.43
CA SER A 777 -7.88 18.22 -1.89
C SER A 777 -9.00 17.33 -2.45
N PHE A 778 -9.60 17.79 -3.55
CA PHE A 778 -10.73 17.18 -4.25
C PHE A 778 -12.05 17.16 -3.48
N SER A 779 -12.17 17.95 -2.41
CA SER A 779 -13.38 18.00 -1.59
C SER A 779 -14.32 19.12 -2.01
N SER A 780 -15.62 18.93 -1.76
CA SER A 780 -16.66 19.94 -1.98
C SER A 780 -17.22 20.45 -0.67
N PHE A 781 -17.52 21.74 -0.61
CA PHE A 781 -18.10 22.43 0.53
C PHE A 781 -19.33 23.21 0.04
N GLU A 782 -20.51 22.78 0.44
CA GLU A 782 -21.79 23.36 0.04
C GLU A 782 -22.53 23.88 1.26
N ASN A 783 -22.97 25.15 1.24
CA ASN A 783 -23.72 25.78 2.32
C ASN A 783 -23.02 25.69 3.69
N CYS A 784 -21.69 25.71 3.71
CA CYS A 784 -20.91 25.60 4.94
C CYS A 784 -20.68 26.96 5.60
N ASN A 785 -20.59 26.99 6.93
CA ASN A 785 -20.21 28.18 7.67
C ASN A 785 -18.82 27.99 8.27
N ALA A 786 -17.86 28.83 7.90
CA ALA A 786 -16.45 28.70 8.28
C ALA A 786 -15.88 30.05 8.71
N LYS A 787 -16.65 30.86 9.45
CA LYS A 787 -16.19 32.16 9.97
C LYS A 787 -15.00 31.97 10.90
N GLU A 788 -14.03 32.86 10.80
CA GLU A 788 -12.83 32.87 11.64
C GLU A 788 -11.99 31.57 11.56
N ILE A 789 -12.19 30.74 10.54
CA ILE A 789 -11.44 29.49 10.41
C ILE A 789 -9.96 29.80 10.16
N GLN A 790 -9.08 29.03 10.81
CA GLN A 790 -7.64 29.09 10.61
C GLN A 790 -7.22 27.86 9.82
N ILE A 791 -6.64 28.04 8.63
CA ILE A 791 -6.21 26.95 7.75
C ILE A 791 -4.72 27.12 7.35
N PRO A 792 -3.78 27.26 8.31
CA PRO A 792 -2.39 27.45 7.96
C PRO A 792 -1.77 26.19 7.35
N ASP A 793 -0.94 26.39 6.33
CA ASP A 793 -0.10 25.36 5.69
C ASP A 793 -0.86 24.08 5.28
N SER A 794 -2.15 24.20 4.94
CA SER A 794 -2.99 23.08 4.53
C SER A 794 -3.22 23.07 3.02
N VAL A 795 -3.52 21.90 2.47
CA VAL A 795 -3.61 21.66 1.03
C VAL A 795 -5.06 21.39 0.64
N LEU A 796 -5.61 22.23 -0.23
CA LEU A 796 -7.01 22.27 -0.67
C LEU A 796 -7.08 22.41 -2.20
N ARG A 797 -6.39 21.53 -2.93
CA ARG A 797 -6.33 21.58 -4.40
C ARG A 797 -7.58 20.99 -5.02
N VAL A 798 -8.05 21.58 -6.12
CA VAL A 798 -9.21 21.08 -6.89
C VAL A 798 -10.46 20.92 -5.99
N CYS A 799 -10.64 21.83 -5.05
CA CYS A 799 -11.82 21.86 -4.18
C CYS A 799 -12.91 22.74 -4.78
N THR A 800 -14.17 22.47 -4.42
CA THR A 800 -15.29 23.34 -4.78
C THR A 800 -15.90 23.94 -3.53
N PHE A 801 -16.13 25.25 -3.54
CA PHE A 801 -16.76 25.98 -2.45
C PHE A 801 -17.97 26.73 -3.00
N ASP A 802 -19.17 26.34 -2.56
CA ASP A 802 -20.42 27.00 -2.95
C ASP A 802 -21.19 27.44 -1.71
N MET A 803 -21.56 28.73 -1.68
CA MET A 803 -22.29 29.35 -0.56
C MET A 803 -21.58 29.15 0.79
N VAL A 804 -20.26 29.38 0.82
CA VAL A 804 -19.44 29.24 2.04
C VAL A 804 -19.09 30.61 2.63
N ASP A 805 -19.25 30.77 3.94
CA ASP A 805 -18.85 31.99 4.64
C ASP A 805 -17.47 31.83 5.29
N PHE A 806 -16.46 32.53 4.75
CA PHE A 806 -15.10 32.57 5.28
C PHE A 806 -14.77 33.90 5.99
N SER A 807 -15.75 34.68 6.43
CA SER A 807 -15.47 35.99 7.04
C SER A 807 -14.48 35.90 8.20
N ASN A 808 -13.49 36.80 8.24
CA ASN A 808 -12.41 36.88 9.25
C ASN A 808 -11.47 35.66 9.32
N SER A 809 -11.39 34.88 8.24
CA SER A 809 -10.58 33.66 8.21
C SER A 809 -9.11 33.89 7.86
N ASN A 810 -8.27 32.91 8.16
CA ASN A 810 -6.84 32.99 7.91
C ASN A 810 -6.34 31.74 7.17
N PHE A 811 -5.87 31.93 5.95
CA PHE A 811 -5.43 30.87 5.05
C PHE A 811 -3.91 30.84 4.85
N ILE A 812 -3.16 31.54 5.70
CA ILE A 812 -1.70 31.71 5.55
C ILE A 812 -0.95 30.44 5.10
N GLY A 813 -0.23 30.53 3.99
CA GLY A 813 0.55 29.40 3.45
C GLY A 813 -0.29 28.23 2.87
N GLY A 814 -1.61 28.35 2.84
CA GLY A 814 -2.50 27.33 2.28
C GLY A 814 -2.45 27.28 0.75
N THR A 815 -2.63 26.08 0.20
CA THR A 815 -2.67 25.84 -1.26
C THR A 815 -4.09 25.54 -1.71
N PHE A 816 -4.64 26.35 -2.61
CA PHE A 816 -5.98 26.22 -3.18
C PHE A 816 -5.96 26.04 -4.70
N THR A 817 -4.85 25.61 -5.29
CA THR A 817 -4.72 25.55 -6.75
C THR A 817 -5.85 24.78 -7.41
N ARG A 818 -6.39 25.34 -8.51
CA ARG A 818 -7.48 24.76 -9.31
C ARG A 818 -8.82 24.59 -8.58
N SER A 819 -9.00 25.26 -7.45
CA SER A 819 -10.26 25.27 -6.72
C SER A 819 -11.25 26.30 -7.28
N SER A 820 -12.54 26.04 -7.14
CA SER A 820 -13.60 26.95 -7.56
C SER A 820 -14.37 27.51 -6.37
N PHE A 821 -14.71 28.79 -6.44
CA PHE A 821 -15.43 29.54 -5.42
C PHE A 821 -16.65 30.21 -6.04
N SER A 822 -17.84 29.90 -5.50
CA SER A 822 -19.13 30.38 -5.96
C SER A 822 -19.95 30.88 -4.77
N GLN A 823 -20.45 32.12 -4.83
CA GLN A 823 -21.25 32.71 -3.75
C GLN A 823 -20.55 32.66 -2.37
N VAL A 824 -19.22 32.74 -2.38
CA VAL A 824 -18.39 32.66 -1.17
C VAL A 824 -18.20 34.05 -0.58
N ASN A 825 -18.20 34.15 0.75
CA ASN A 825 -17.91 35.39 1.45
C ASN A 825 -16.46 35.43 1.95
N PHE A 826 -15.62 36.21 1.29
CA PHE A 826 -14.24 36.54 1.65
C PHE A 826 -14.15 37.95 2.25
N THR A 827 -14.85 38.21 3.35
CA THR A 827 -14.69 39.48 4.09
C THR A 827 -13.59 39.31 5.14
N HIS A 828 -12.55 40.16 5.13
CA HIS A 828 -11.43 40.14 6.10
C HIS A 828 -10.61 38.84 6.11
N VAL A 829 -10.39 38.22 4.95
CA VAL A 829 -9.62 36.97 4.84
C VAL A 829 -8.14 37.25 4.63
N ASN A 830 -7.29 36.53 5.38
CA ASN A 830 -5.84 36.59 5.23
C ASN A 830 -5.33 35.50 4.27
N PHE A 831 -4.85 35.93 3.09
CA PHE A 831 -4.27 35.08 2.05
C PHE A 831 -2.74 35.16 1.97
N PHE A 832 -2.06 35.56 3.06
CA PHE A 832 -0.60 35.72 3.03
C PHE A 832 0.11 34.43 2.61
N ARG A 833 0.90 34.49 1.53
CA ARG A 833 1.60 33.33 0.95
C ARG A 833 0.71 32.16 0.52
N CYS A 834 -0.57 32.41 0.26
CA CYS A 834 -1.42 31.37 -0.31
C CYS A 834 -1.06 31.11 -1.77
N GLU A 835 -1.18 29.86 -2.20
CA GLU A 835 -1.05 29.45 -3.59
C GLU A 835 -2.45 29.21 -4.18
N MET A 836 -2.87 30.05 -5.10
CA MET A 836 -4.21 30.07 -5.72
C MET A 836 -4.12 30.03 -7.26
N GLY A 837 -3.07 29.43 -7.82
CA GLY A 837 -2.94 29.25 -9.26
C GLY A 837 -4.14 28.49 -9.86
N MET A 838 -4.65 28.98 -10.98
CA MET A 838 -5.80 28.42 -11.72
C MET A 838 -7.10 28.31 -10.91
N THR A 839 -7.27 29.08 -9.83
CA THR A 839 -8.56 29.10 -9.13
C THR A 839 -9.61 29.87 -9.93
N VAL A 840 -10.86 29.42 -9.86
CA VAL A 840 -12.01 30.13 -10.43
C VAL A 840 -12.78 30.81 -9.32
N ILE A 841 -12.94 32.14 -9.37
CA ILE A 841 -13.74 32.91 -8.41
C ILE A 841 -14.87 33.58 -9.19
N ASN A 842 -16.11 33.20 -8.89
CA ASN A 842 -17.29 33.73 -9.59
C ASN A 842 -17.71 35.12 -9.07
N ASP A 843 -18.35 35.93 -9.94
CA ASP A 843 -18.84 37.30 -9.65
C ASP A 843 -19.76 37.43 -8.42
N TYR A 844 -20.39 36.33 -8.00
CA TYR A 844 -21.28 36.32 -6.84
C TYR A 844 -20.53 36.21 -5.50
N CYS A 845 -19.19 36.10 -5.52
CA CYS A 845 -18.39 36.12 -4.30
C CYS A 845 -18.32 37.54 -3.73
N ILE A 846 -18.32 37.63 -2.40
CA ILE A 846 -18.18 38.90 -1.68
C ILE A 846 -16.72 39.01 -1.27
N GLU A 847 -16.02 40.05 -1.73
CA GLU A 847 -14.61 40.30 -1.39
C GLU A 847 -14.48 41.68 -0.75
N HIS A 848 -14.07 41.74 0.52
CA HIS A 848 -13.94 43.01 1.23
C HIS A 848 -12.78 42.99 2.24
N GLU A 849 -11.86 43.95 2.14
CA GLU A 849 -10.74 44.14 3.08
C GLU A 849 -9.85 42.89 3.31
N ASN A 850 -9.57 42.13 2.25
CA ASN A 850 -8.70 40.95 2.29
C ASN A 850 -7.21 41.32 2.34
N TYR A 851 -6.41 40.50 3.03
CA TYR A 851 -4.96 40.64 3.07
C TYR A 851 -4.30 39.70 2.04
N MET A 852 -3.85 40.26 0.92
CA MET A 852 -3.41 39.50 -0.27
C MET A 852 -1.88 39.49 -0.48
N THR A 853 -1.09 39.92 0.50
CA THR A 853 0.36 40.07 0.33
C THR A 853 1.04 38.71 0.03
N GLN A 854 1.93 38.64 -0.97
CA GLN A 854 2.63 37.41 -1.38
C GLN A 854 1.72 36.24 -1.82
N ILE A 855 0.47 36.51 -2.18
CA ILE A 855 -0.38 35.50 -2.82
C ILE A 855 0.17 35.12 -4.21
N GLN A 856 0.14 33.83 -4.53
CA GLN A 856 0.53 33.31 -5.84
C GLN A 856 -0.71 32.94 -6.64
N LEU A 857 -1.11 33.78 -7.59
CA LEU A 857 -2.30 33.60 -8.44
C LEU A 857 -1.98 33.03 -9.84
N GLU A 858 -0.69 32.89 -10.16
CA GLU A 858 -0.26 32.48 -11.50
C GLU A 858 -0.07 30.95 -11.60
N PRO A 859 -0.50 30.33 -12.72
CA PRO A 859 -1.16 30.97 -13.88
C PRO A 859 -2.65 31.28 -13.64
N SER A 860 -3.14 32.39 -14.22
CA SER A 860 -4.56 32.76 -14.27
C SER A 860 -5.17 32.34 -15.63
N GLU A 861 -6.32 31.67 -15.65
CA GLU A 861 -7.04 31.39 -16.90
C GLU A 861 -7.48 32.70 -17.59
N ARG A 862 -7.35 32.77 -18.92
CA ARG A 862 -8.08 33.77 -19.71
C ARG A 862 -9.53 33.33 -19.79
N GLU A 863 -10.46 34.16 -19.34
CA GLU A 863 -11.83 34.11 -19.85
C GLU A 863 -11.78 34.23 -21.39
N ILE A 864 -12.39 33.26 -22.07
CA ILE A 864 -12.70 33.35 -23.51
C ILE A 864 -14.10 33.95 -23.65
#